data_AF-A0A817CAW2-F1
#
_entry.id   AF-A0A817CAW2-F1
#
_cell.length_a   1.000
_cell.length_b   1.000
_cell.length_c   1.000
_cell.angle_alpha   90.00
_cell.angle_beta   90.00
_cell.angle_gamma   90.00
#
_symmetry.space_group_name_H-M   'P 1'
#
loop_
_entity.id
_entity.type
_entity.pdbx_description
1 polymer ?
#
loop_
_entity_poly.entity_id
_entity_poly.type
_entity_poly.pdbx_seq_one_letter_code
_entity_poly.pdbx_strand_id
1 'polypeptide(L)'
;MDVQPMSEWFRNINLFNDEFTDTRIPSALSNEENKLLEENVEAKMKELTTLQLDIVENSDRIQMLEDHQKLVQDELETIQRLLAAHRREDTTEQTHLHIDIAEMQRTERLITILENGLIKFRKRKTDFEAEINQLHIQIGKINDETLIEKDTLEKLIDVIKKNDEETFCLMKYTRQDNIRIKELTAQLERDSEKSIKLKRAIEEGRIEYYGLQVELDKIADIFRRSYTQRQQLIKRWETILVQMQRKDYDIDRLAIELIQIKAKTRIKEQELSQQKIFYEHEQKNNIVTEKLIHLASKKIMSLKAKQMTNNNKQEHLKTDVLSLKTALVNAENELQRARTIFNELKTTIIHRQQELKKLKQHHQQILDRKYVILNEKFSIDEKLSKFEKLMENEQKYQNNLNYQYKNLSETCFLLNNKLLFIRKQEKQYEIDNQAYQNQVHNMKNQINQLDQQLLKQQELIYHQDFIKQTIDRRLNRLLGEKTNEKYSEFDLKIRELQNEYEKKKYQYDQLQNQIKILNEELRMSKRDFDQLIIDKNDLNEKFLQFDLYITLSEKLIKKINNGKEDYLVEENLLNIELKRLKNILYNSSEINSSLEQQQIELQKAIKERRMEVQANSHLFRIRFNDERTKKDTISAELAMRITKVSKLKQRYETFSITLNTEKSNEDNVLAQAQYVIKSAQMKEDLLKQGDQLEALVIKAETELRALENTVQILKWNNTDVKKNFEKLNESSSEINEMKEFEEHLRAVTEQVKIRRKLLKDFSERHNSIKRFQQIIRQQRNIQDIIQDELDIDVRLQSEANNKIEQQLVSLCLAIGDDNNVIEIVEQLSVDQSFKITVKPSINQSNKQQCKLEKKTLPSLSNIDIIPNIVNISIDSSSRSTTSESRRSSKKST
;
A
#
# COMPACT_ATOMS: atom_id res chain seq x y z
N MET A 1 -12.04 -10.39 1.69
CA MET A 1 -10.62 -10.44 1.25
C MET A 1 -9.88 -11.11 2.39
N ASP A 2 -9.78 -12.44 2.33
CA ASP A 2 -9.90 -13.26 3.53
C ASP A 2 -8.68 -14.17 3.69
N VAL A 3 -8.00 -14.07 4.84
CA VAL A 3 -6.84 -14.88 5.18
C VAL A 3 -7.14 -15.61 6.49
N GLN A 4 -7.62 -16.85 6.37
CA GLN A 4 -7.75 -17.75 7.51
C GLN A 4 -6.34 -18.20 7.97
N PRO A 5 -6.05 -18.28 9.28
CA PRO A 5 -4.80 -18.85 9.77
C PRO A 5 -4.78 -20.37 9.55
N MET A 6 -3.62 -20.92 9.15
CA MET A 6 -3.40 -22.36 9.17
C MET A 6 -3.21 -22.85 10.62
N SER A 7 -4.29 -23.30 11.27
CA SER A 7 -4.25 -23.79 12.66
C SER A 7 -4.81 -25.22 12.86
N GLU A 8 -5.18 -25.93 11.79
CA GLU A 8 -5.79 -27.27 11.88
C GLU A 8 -4.81 -28.43 11.64
N TRP A 9 -3.64 -28.20 11.02
CA TRP A 9 -2.77 -29.29 10.56
C TRP A 9 -1.95 -29.99 11.67
N PHE A 10 -1.72 -29.33 12.81
CA PHE A 10 -0.90 -29.86 13.91
C PHE A 10 -1.65 -30.74 14.93
N ARG A 11 -2.94 -31.06 14.73
CA ARG A 11 -3.71 -31.91 15.67
C ARG A 11 -3.69 -33.41 15.37
N ASN A 12 -3.28 -33.84 14.17
CA ASN A 12 -3.37 -35.25 13.75
C ASN A 12 -2.08 -36.08 13.92
N ILE A 13 -1.02 -35.53 14.50
CA ILE A 13 0.25 -36.23 14.75
C ILE A 13 0.43 -36.52 16.25
N ASN A 14 -0.58 -37.15 16.85
CA ASN A 14 -0.54 -37.64 18.25
C ASN A 14 -1.54 -38.79 18.52
N LEU A 15 -2.01 -39.49 17.46
CA LEU A 15 -3.03 -40.55 17.54
C LEU A 15 -2.49 -41.95 17.13
N PHE A 16 -1.16 -42.14 17.15
CA PHE A 16 -0.51 -43.35 16.61
C PHE A 16 0.53 -44.01 17.54
N ASN A 17 0.65 -43.57 18.80
CA ASN A 17 1.62 -44.12 19.77
C ASN A 17 0.99 -44.93 20.94
N ASP A 18 -0.34 -44.91 21.12
CA ASP A 18 -0.98 -45.52 22.31
C ASP A 18 -1.28 -47.03 22.17
N GLU A 19 -1.28 -47.60 20.96
CA GLU A 19 -1.71 -49.00 20.72
C GLU A 19 -0.67 -50.09 21.08
N PHE A 20 0.50 -49.74 21.65
CA PHE A 20 1.60 -50.69 21.85
C PHE A 20 2.14 -50.82 23.30
N THR A 21 1.35 -50.49 24.31
CA THR A 21 1.76 -50.63 25.74
C THR A 21 0.91 -51.57 26.60
N ASP A 22 -0.16 -52.18 26.08
CA ASP A 22 -1.07 -53.03 26.89
C ASP A 22 -0.80 -54.55 26.74
N THR A 23 0.40 -54.97 27.12
CA THR A 23 0.77 -56.41 27.25
C THR A 23 1.35 -56.73 28.63
N ARG A 24 0.66 -56.26 29.69
CA ARG A 24 0.97 -56.66 31.08
C ARG A 24 0.71 -58.16 31.29
N ILE A 25 1.79 -58.95 31.30
CA ILE A 25 1.75 -60.37 31.69
C ILE A 25 1.29 -60.47 33.15
N PRO A 26 0.29 -61.32 33.49
CA PRO A 26 -0.18 -61.48 34.86
C PRO A 26 0.93 -61.96 35.82
N SER A 27 1.08 -61.28 36.95
CA SER A 27 2.07 -61.61 37.99
C SER A 27 1.68 -62.89 38.75
N ALA A 28 2.02 -64.05 38.18
CA ALA A 28 1.63 -65.35 38.73
C ALA A 28 2.68 -66.48 38.59
N LEU A 29 3.88 -66.22 38.06
CA LEU A 29 5.11 -67.00 38.29
C LEU A 29 6.32 -66.25 37.70
N SER A 30 7.34 -65.90 38.50
CA SER A 30 8.59 -65.29 38.01
C SER A 30 9.74 -65.61 38.97
N ASN A 31 10.87 -66.08 38.44
CA ASN A 31 12.06 -66.43 39.22
C ASN A 31 12.74 -65.17 39.81
N GLU A 32 13.60 -65.34 40.82
CA GLU A 32 14.30 -64.19 41.45
C GLU A 32 15.20 -63.44 40.46
N GLU A 33 15.84 -64.16 39.53
CA GLU A 33 16.61 -63.55 38.42
C GLU A 33 15.74 -62.67 37.51
N ASN A 34 14.50 -63.09 37.21
CA ASN A 34 13.59 -62.29 36.41
C ASN A 34 13.14 -61.03 37.14
N LYS A 35 12.95 -61.07 38.46
CA LYS A 35 12.65 -59.86 39.25
C LYS A 35 13.81 -58.86 39.25
N LEU A 36 15.04 -59.35 39.37
CA LEU A 36 16.23 -58.50 39.25
C LEU A 36 16.36 -57.91 37.83
N LEU A 37 15.93 -58.63 36.79
CA LEU A 37 15.83 -58.08 35.43
C LEU A 37 14.68 -57.07 35.29
N GLU A 38 13.52 -57.32 35.89
CA GLU A 38 12.38 -56.38 35.94
C GLU A 38 12.78 -55.07 36.66
N GLU A 39 13.48 -55.14 37.81
CA GLU A 39 14.00 -53.97 38.53
C GLU A 39 15.07 -53.20 37.73
N ASN A 40 16.00 -53.90 37.07
CA ASN A 40 16.98 -53.27 36.18
C ASN A 40 16.33 -52.63 34.95
N VAL A 41 15.30 -53.26 34.38
CA VAL A 41 14.51 -52.71 33.27
C VAL A 41 13.71 -51.49 33.72
N GLU A 42 13.08 -51.52 34.90
CA GLU A 42 12.44 -50.33 35.48
C GLU A 42 13.45 -49.20 35.74
N ALA A 43 14.65 -49.50 36.24
CA ALA A 43 15.71 -48.51 36.43
C ALA A 43 16.15 -47.90 35.09
N LYS A 44 16.32 -48.71 34.03
CA LYS A 44 16.65 -48.23 32.69
C LYS A 44 15.48 -47.51 31.99
N MET A 45 14.23 -47.86 32.26
CA MET A 45 13.09 -47.04 31.82
C MET A 45 13.10 -45.67 32.52
N LYS A 46 13.39 -45.62 33.82
CA LYS A 46 13.50 -44.35 34.57
C LYS A 46 14.64 -43.48 34.04
N GLU A 47 15.83 -44.05 33.84
CA GLU A 47 16.96 -43.37 33.19
C GLU A 47 16.61 -42.90 31.76
N LEU A 48 15.90 -43.70 30.96
CA LEU A 48 15.43 -43.30 29.64
C LEU A 48 14.44 -42.14 29.71
N THR A 49 13.50 -42.13 30.67
CA THR A 49 12.57 -40.99 30.83
C THR A 49 13.28 -39.71 31.27
N THR A 50 14.30 -39.79 32.13
CA THR A 50 15.11 -38.61 32.48
C THR A 50 15.93 -38.12 31.28
N LEU A 51 16.59 -39.02 30.54
CA LEU A 51 17.34 -38.65 29.35
C LEU A 51 16.44 -38.12 28.22
N GLN A 52 15.19 -38.58 28.11
CA GLN A 52 14.20 -38.03 27.19
C GLN A 52 13.77 -36.62 27.58
N LEU A 53 13.59 -36.34 28.88
CA LEU A 53 13.35 -34.98 29.37
C LEU A 53 14.56 -34.08 29.13
N ASP A 54 15.78 -34.54 29.44
CA ASP A 54 17.03 -33.82 29.15
C ASP A 54 17.17 -33.51 27.65
N ILE A 55 16.79 -34.44 26.77
CA ILE A 55 16.80 -34.24 25.32
C ILE A 55 15.79 -33.16 24.89
N VAL A 56 14.58 -33.16 25.47
CA VAL A 56 13.54 -32.14 25.19
C VAL A 56 13.96 -30.76 25.70
N GLU A 57 14.48 -30.65 26.94
CA GLU A 57 14.98 -29.38 27.46
C GLU A 57 16.16 -28.85 26.63
N ASN A 58 17.04 -29.74 26.14
CA ASN A 58 18.11 -29.34 25.22
C ASN A 58 17.60 -28.98 23.82
N SER A 59 16.57 -29.63 23.27
CA SER A 59 15.99 -29.23 21.98
C SER A 59 15.29 -27.87 22.06
N ASP A 60 14.53 -27.62 23.13
CA ASP A 60 13.87 -26.33 23.37
C ASP A 60 14.92 -25.21 23.54
N ARG A 61 15.99 -25.49 24.29
CA ARG A 61 17.15 -24.60 24.44
C ARG A 61 17.85 -24.33 23.11
N ILE A 62 18.06 -25.34 22.26
CA ILE A 62 18.65 -25.18 20.93
C ILE A 62 17.74 -24.32 20.05
N GLN A 63 16.44 -24.59 20.02
CA GLN A 63 15.49 -23.81 19.23
C GLN A 63 15.44 -22.33 19.66
N MET A 64 15.44 -22.06 20.98
CA MET A 64 15.55 -20.69 21.52
C MET A 64 16.85 -19.99 21.10
N LEU A 65 17.97 -20.72 21.02
CA LEU A 65 19.26 -20.18 20.55
C LEU A 65 19.29 -19.97 19.04
N GLU A 66 18.65 -20.84 18.25
CA GLU A 66 18.49 -20.65 16.81
C GLU A 66 17.59 -19.44 16.48
N ASP A 67 16.49 -19.26 17.21
CA ASP A 67 15.59 -18.12 17.01
C ASP A 67 16.25 -16.81 17.46
N HIS A 68 17.01 -16.81 18.56
CA HIS A 68 17.89 -15.69 18.92
C HIS A 68 18.97 -15.44 17.85
N GLN A 69 19.55 -16.48 17.25
CA GLN A 69 20.52 -16.32 16.17
C GLN A 69 19.90 -15.69 14.92
N LYS A 70 18.65 -16.06 14.57
CA LYS A 70 17.89 -15.44 13.46
C LYS A 70 17.65 -13.95 13.74
N LEU A 71 17.21 -13.59 14.95
CA LEU A 71 17.03 -12.19 15.36
C LEU A 71 18.34 -11.39 15.26
N VAL A 72 19.47 -11.92 15.75
CA VAL A 72 20.78 -11.27 15.62
C VAL A 72 21.23 -11.16 14.15
N GLN A 73 20.86 -12.10 13.28
CA GLN A 73 21.12 -12.00 11.84
C GLN A 73 20.27 -10.91 11.18
N ASP A 74 18.99 -10.78 11.52
CA ASP A 74 18.11 -9.70 11.04
C ASP A 74 18.54 -8.31 11.56
N GLU A 75 19.00 -8.22 12.82
CA GLU A 75 19.64 -7.01 13.37
C GLU A 75 20.93 -6.66 12.62
N LEU A 76 21.81 -7.63 12.36
CA LEU A 76 23.02 -7.40 11.57
C LEU A 76 22.71 -6.99 10.11
N GLU A 77 21.69 -7.57 9.48
CA GLU A 77 21.26 -7.15 8.15
C GLU A 77 20.65 -5.74 8.15
N THR A 78 19.83 -5.38 9.13
CA THR A 78 19.27 -4.02 9.24
C THR A 78 20.35 -2.98 9.53
N ILE A 79 21.30 -3.27 10.41
CA ILE A 79 22.48 -2.42 10.66
C ILE A 79 23.34 -2.29 9.40
N GLN A 80 23.57 -3.36 8.64
CA GLN A 80 24.29 -3.29 7.36
C GLN A 80 23.56 -2.45 6.31
N ARG A 81 22.23 -2.56 6.23
CA ARG A 81 21.40 -1.73 5.33
C ARG A 81 21.45 -0.25 5.73
N LEU A 82 21.45 0.07 7.03
CA LEU A 82 21.61 1.43 7.54
C LEU A 82 23.02 1.99 7.27
N LEU A 83 24.08 1.24 7.54
CA LEU A 83 25.45 1.63 7.21
C LEU A 83 25.65 1.82 5.68
N ALA A 84 24.95 1.05 4.85
CA ALA A 84 24.94 1.22 3.41
C ALA A 84 24.06 2.40 2.91
N ALA A 85 23.16 2.92 3.75
CA ALA A 85 22.43 4.15 3.50
C ALA A 85 23.28 5.37 3.91
N HIS A 86 23.81 5.40 5.13
CA HIS A 86 24.72 6.47 5.58
C HIS A 86 25.94 6.63 4.66
N ARG A 87 26.57 5.53 4.21
CA ARG A 87 27.66 5.63 3.21
C ARG A 87 27.26 6.22 1.86
N ARG A 88 25.97 6.23 1.50
CA ARG A 88 25.48 6.94 0.31
C ARG A 88 25.23 8.40 0.63
N GLU A 89 24.65 8.68 1.80
CA GLU A 89 24.46 10.04 2.33
C GLU A 89 25.81 10.77 2.41
N ASP A 90 26.83 10.16 3.01
CA ASP A 90 28.24 10.60 3.02
C ASP A 90 28.74 10.97 1.60
N THR A 91 28.52 10.09 0.62
CA THR A 91 28.96 10.36 -0.77
C THR A 91 28.15 11.47 -1.44
N THR A 92 26.86 11.60 -1.14
CA THR A 92 26.05 12.71 -1.68
C THR A 92 26.44 14.04 -1.04
N GLU A 93 26.68 14.09 0.27
CA GLU A 93 27.21 15.28 0.94
C GLU A 93 28.59 15.67 0.38
N GLN A 94 29.48 14.71 0.13
CA GLN A 94 30.76 14.97 -0.54
C GLN A 94 30.58 15.53 -1.96
N THR A 95 29.60 15.05 -2.75
CA THR A 95 29.32 15.64 -4.07
C THR A 95 28.72 17.04 -3.97
N HIS A 96 27.86 17.31 -2.98
CA HIS A 96 27.33 18.65 -2.73
C HIS A 96 28.44 19.62 -2.32
N LEU A 97 29.30 19.24 -1.37
CA LEU A 97 30.49 20.02 -0.99
C LEU A 97 31.40 20.32 -2.18
N HIS A 98 31.56 19.38 -3.11
CA HIS A 98 32.36 19.62 -4.32
C HIS A 98 31.71 20.61 -5.28
N ILE A 99 30.38 20.57 -5.43
CA ILE A 99 29.61 21.55 -6.21
C ILE A 99 29.69 22.93 -5.54
N ASP A 100 29.46 23.03 -4.24
CA ASP A 100 29.52 24.28 -3.48
C ASP A 100 30.90 24.95 -3.59
N ILE A 101 31.98 24.17 -3.50
CA ILE A 101 33.36 24.65 -3.71
C ILE A 101 33.57 25.13 -5.16
N ALA A 102 33.01 24.44 -6.15
CA ALA A 102 33.11 24.84 -7.55
C ALA A 102 32.30 26.13 -7.84
N GLU A 103 31.13 26.30 -7.21
CA GLU A 103 30.35 27.53 -7.30
C GLU A 103 31.03 28.70 -6.58
N MET A 104 31.58 28.49 -5.38
CA MET A 104 32.42 29.48 -4.70
C MET A 104 33.56 29.96 -5.62
N GLN A 105 34.37 29.05 -6.16
CA GLN A 105 35.44 29.39 -7.09
C GLN A 105 34.94 30.08 -8.37
N ARG A 106 33.73 29.76 -8.86
CA ARG A 106 33.10 30.47 -9.98
C ARG A 106 32.74 31.91 -9.59
N THR A 107 32.18 32.13 -8.39
CA THR A 107 31.87 33.49 -7.91
C THR A 107 33.12 34.31 -7.66
N GLU A 108 34.20 33.74 -7.11
CA GLU A 108 35.50 34.40 -6.93
C GLU A 108 36.10 34.85 -8.28
N ARG A 109 36.03 34.00 -9.32
CA ARG A 109 36.43 34.35 -10.69
C ARG A 109 35.57 35.47 -11.28
N LEU A 110 34.26 35.48 -11.03
CA LEU A 110 33.37 36.55 -11.48
C LEU A 110 33.65 37.88 -10.74
N ILE A 111 33.87 37.83 -9.42
CA ILE A 111 34.24 39.00 -8.62
C ILE A 111 35.55 39.61 -9.13
N THR A 112 36.60 38.81 -9.31
CA THR A 112 37.89 39.30 -9.81
C THR A 112 37.81 39.82 -11.25
N ILE A 113 36.95 39.27 -12.12
CA ILE A 113 36.66 39.85 -13.44
C ILE A 113 35.97 41.21 -13.31
N LEU A 114 34.98 41.35 -12.42
CA LEU A 114 34.28 42.61 -12.17
C LEU A 114 35.18 43.68 -11.56
N GLU A 115 36.05 43.34 -10.61
CA GLU A 115 37.07 44.23 -10.04
C GLU A 115 38.04 44.74 -11.12
N ASN A 116 38.55 43.85 -11.98
CA ASN A 116 39.37 44.24 -13.12
C ASN A 116 38.60 45.11 -14.13
N GLY A 117 37.30 44.87 -14.30
CA GLY A 117 36.39 45.75 -15.06
C GLY A 117 36.31 47.15 -14.45
N LEU A 118 36.06 47.26 -13.14
CA LEU A 118 36.02 48.53 -12.40
C LEU A 118 37.36 49.28 -12.48
N ILE A 119 38.50 48.59 -12.44
CA ILE A 119 39.83 49.19 -12.64
C ILE A 119 39.96 49.75 -14.06
N LYS A 120 39.52 49.03 -15.09
CA LYS A 120 39.51 49.52 -16.49
C LYS A 120 38.59 50.73 -16.67
N PHE A 121 37.40 50.73 -16.06
CA PHE A 121 36.48 51.88 -16.10
C PHE A 121 37.04 53.10 -15.35
N ARG A 122 37.71 52.91 -14.20
CA ARG A 122 38.40 53.99 -13.48
C ARG A 122 39.50 54.64 -14.32
N LYS A 123 40.30 53.84 -15.04
CA LYS A 123 41.31 54.35 -15.98
C LYS A 123 40.68 55.15 -17.13
N ARG A 124 39.74 54.54 -17.87
CA ARG A 124 39.01 55.25 -18.94
C ARG A 124 38.37 56.57 -18.48
N LYS A 125 37.85 56.60 -17.25
CA LYS A 125 37.36 57.85 -16.65
C LYS A 125 38.48 58.89 -16.50
N THR A 126 39.63 58.55 -15.92
CA THR A 126 40.76 59.50 -15.79
C THR A 126 41.33 59.91 -17.15
N ASP A 127 41.30 59.02 -18.14
CA ASP A 127 41.75 59.30 -19.51
C ASP A 127 40.82 60.34 -20.17
N PHE A 128 39.50 60.15 -20.10
CA PHE A 128 38.52 61.14 -20.57
C PHE A 128 38.56 62.45 -19.77
N GLU A 129 38.80 62.41 -18.45
CA GLU A 129 38.98 63.63 -17.65
C GLU A 129 40.24 64.40 -18.12
N ALA A 130 41.32 63.72 -18.53
CA ALA A 130 42.49 64.38 -19.13
C ALA A 130 42.20 64.94 -20.54
N GLU A 131 41.48 64.20 -21.39
CA GLU A 131 41.11 64.62 -22.73
C GLU A 131 40.17 65.84 -22.73
N ILE A 132 39.14 65.83 -21.87
CA ILE A 132 38.22 66.97 -21.69
C ILE A 132 38.99 68.23 -21.27
N ASN A 133 40.00 68.11 -20.40
CA ASN A 133 40.86 69.23 -20.03
C ASN A 133 41.73 69.74 -21.19
N GLN A 134 42.25 68.84 -22.05
CA GLN A 134 42.99 69.25 -23.25
C GLN A 134 42.08 69.95 -24.27
N LEU A 135 40.86 69.45 -24.48
CA LEU A 135 39.87 70.06 -25.37
C LEU A 135 39.45 71.45 -24.88
N HIS A 136 39.27 71.66 -23.57
CA HIS A 136 39.03 73.01 -23.03
C HIS A 136 40.19 73.98 -23.31
N ILE A 137 41.45 73.53 -23.22
CA ILE A 137 42.63 74.34 -23.55
C ILE A 137 42.71 74.65 -25.05
N GLN A 138 42.29 73.72 -25.92
CA GLN A 138 42.22 73.94 -27.38
C GLN A 138 41.09 74.92 -27.75
N ILE A 139 39.90 74.76 -27.16
CA ILE A 139 38.76 75.67 -27.35
C ILE A 139 39.13 77.10 -26.94
N GLY A 140 39.89 77.28 -25.85
CA GLY A 140 40.43 78.58 -25.45
C GLY A 140 41.24 79.25 -26.57
N LYS A 141 42.20 78.53 -27.16
CA LYS A 141 43.04 79.05 -28.26
C LYS A 141 42.24 79.38 -29.51
N ILE A 142 41.31 78.51 -29.91
CA ILE A 142 40.46 78.72 -31.09
C ILE A 142 39.57 79.95 -30.91
N ASN A 143 39.10 80.23 -29.70
CA ASN A 143 38.34 81.46 -29.41
C ASN A 143 39.21 82.73 -29.55
N ASP A 144 40.48 82.69 -29.14
CA ASP A 144 41.42 83.80 -29.32
C ASP A 144 41.80 84.00 -30.80
N GLU A 145 42.01 82.90 -31.53
CA GLU A 145 42.37 82.91 -32.96
C GLU A 145 41.20 83.41 -33.85
N THR A 146 39.99 82.89 -33.64
CA THR A 146 38.79 83.31 -34.39
C THR A 146 38.38 84.76 -34.16
N LEU A 147 38.76 85.35 -33.01
CA LEU A 147 38.59 86.78 -32.75
C LEU A 147 39.44 87.62 -33.74
N ILE A 148 40.67 87.17 -34.03
CA ILE A 148 41.61 87.85 -34.92
C ILE A 148 41.21 87.66 -36.40
N GLU A 149 40.80 86.45 -36.79
CA GLU A 149 40.39 86.18 -38.17
C GLU A 149 39.17 87.01 -38.59
N LYS A 150 38.19 87.18 -37.70
CA LYS A 150 36.96 87.95 -37.95
C LYS A 150 37.25 89.38 -38.41
N ASP A 151 38.16 90.08 -37.73
CA ASP A 151 38.58 91.45 -38.06
C ASP A 151 39.27 91.56 -39.43
N THR A 152 39.79 90.46 -39.99
CA THR A 152 40.38 90.44 -41.34
C THR A 152 39.36 90.16 -42.43
N LEU A 153 38.37 89.29 -42.16
CA LEU A 153 37.35 88.87 -43.13
C LEU A 153 36.42 90.02 -43.51
N GLU A 154 35.99 90.87 -42.56
CA GLU A 154 35.11 92.01 -42.85
C GLU A 154 35.70 92.94 -43.93
N LYS A 155 37.03 93.08 -44.01
CA LYS A 155 37.72 93.97 -44.96
C LYS A 155 37.83 93.41 -46.39
N LEU A 156 37.70 92.09 -46.56
CA LEU A 156 37.73 91.43 -47.89
C LEU A 156 36.33 91.24 -48.48
N ILE A 157 35.33 91.11 -47.61
CA ILE A 157 33.93 90.86 -47.96
C ILE A 157 33.30 92.03 -48.75
N ASP A 158 33.67 93.28 -48.49
CA ASP A 158 33.07 94.46 -49.14
C ASP A 158 33.36 94.59 -50.66
N VAL A 159 34.38 93.90 -51.18
CA VAL A 159 34.83 94.02 -52.58
C VAL A 159 34.11 93.04 -53.52
N ILE A 160 33.74 91.86 -53.03
CA ILE A 160 33.07 90.79 -53.81
C ILE A 160 31.54 91.01 -53.86
N LYS A 161 31.02 91.77 -52.91
CA LYS A 161 29.62 91.83 -52.46
C LYS A 161 28.51 92.31 -53.42
N LYS A 162 28.79 92.56 -54.70
CA LYS A 162 27.92 93.43 -55.53
C LYS A 162 27.28 92.86 -56.80
N ASN A 163 27.49 91.60 -57.16
CA ASN A 163 26.63 90.91 -58.16
C ASN A 163 26.69 89.37 -58.08
N ASP A 164 27.87 88.77 -57.93
CA ASP A 164 28.00 87.30 -58.01
C ASP A 164 27.52 86.57 -56.74
N GLU A 165 27.42 87.26 -55.60
CA GLU A 165 27.08 86.61 -54.32
C GLU A 165 25.69 86.01 -54.30
N GLU A 166 24.64 86.67 -54.82
CA GLU A 166 23.27 86.16 -54.72
C GLU A 166 23.10 84.82 -55.46
N THR A 167 23.63 84.73 -56.69
CA THR A 167 23.50 83.52 -57.51
C THR A 167 24.43 82.39 -57.03
N PHE A 168 25.67 82.69 -56.65
CA PHE A 168 26.60 81.69 -56.15
C PHE A 168 26.21 81.18 -54.76
N CYS A 169 25.73 82.06 -53.86
CA CYS A 169 25.26 81.64 -52.54
C CYS A 169 24.00 80.77 -52.65
N LEU A 170 23.03 81.09 -53.49
CA LEU A 170 21.85 80.23 -53.70
C LEU A 170 22.24 78.83 -54.17
N MET A 171 23.17 78.70 -55.13
CA MET A 171 23.61 77.37 -55.61
C MET A 171 24.55 76.64 -54.63
N LYS A 172 25.30 77.39 -53.80
CA LYS A 172 26.12 76.83 -52.72
C LYS A 172 25.26 76.30 -51.57
N TYR A 173 24.32 77.11 -51.07
CA TYR A 173 23.39 76.72 -50.01
C TYR A 173 22.53 75.54 -50.44
N THR A 174 21.85 75.59 -51.59
CA THR A 174 21.04 74.44 -52.06
C THR A 174 21.85 73.15 -52.21
N ARG A 175 23.16 73.22 -52.55
CA ARG A 175 24.04 72.04 -52.55
C ARG A 175 24.41 71.58 -51.14
N GLN A 176 24.71 72.50 -50.21
CA GLN A 176 24.98 72.17 -48.81
C GLN A 176 23.73 71.59 -48.11
N ASP A 177 22.55 72.17 -48.35
CA ASP A 177 21.27 71.69 -47.87
C ASP A 177 20.95 70.28 -48.41
N ASN A 178 21.18 70.02 -49.70
CA ASN A 178 20.99 68.68 -50.27
C ASN A 178 21.97 67.64 -49.71
N ILE A 179 23.18 68.03 -49.32
CA ILE A 179 24.12 67.15 -48.61
C ILE A 179 23.62 66.92 -47.19
N ARG A 180 23.25 67.99 -46.47
CA ARG A 180 22.80 67.92 -45.08
C ARG A 180 21.47 67.17 -44.91
N ILE A 181 20.55 67.30 -45.86
CA ILE A 181 19.33 66.49 -45.92
C ILE A 181 19.69 65.01 -46.07
N LYS A 182 20.63 64.63 -46.95
CA LYS A 182 21.07 63.24 -47.12
C LYS A 182 21.78 62.68 -45.88
N GLU A 183 22.58 63.49 -45.20
CA GLU A 183 23.17 63.14 -43.90
C GLU A 183 22.07 62.87 -42.86
N LEU A 184 21.09 63.78 -42.74
CA LEU A 184 20.00 63.69 -41.77
C LEU A 184 19.04 62.52 -42.08
N THR A 185 18.74 62.23 -43.36
CA THR A 185 17.95 61.03 -43.71
C THR A 185 18.73 59.76 -43.40
N ALA A 186 20.03 59.69 -43.72
CA ALA A 186 20.85 58.52 -43.40
C ALA A 186 21.15 58.39 -41.89
N GLN A 187 21.00 59.45 -41.09
CA GLN A 187 21.00 59.38 -39.63
C GLN A 187 19.65 58.86 -39.12
N LEU A 188 18.53 59.42 -39.60
CA LEU A 188 17.17 58.96 -39.28
C LEU A 188 16.95 57.48 -39.63
N GLU A 189 17.43 57.00 -40.77
CA GLU A 189 17.36 55.59 -41.16
C GLU A 189 18.13 54.71 -40.18
N ARG A 190 19.41 55.03 -39.89
CA ARG A 190 20.23 54.29 -38.91
C ARG A 190 19.62 54.30 -37.52
N ASP A 191 19.07 55.42 -37.07
CA ASP A 191 18.48 55.56 -35.74
C ASP A 191 17.09 54.90 -35.66
N SER A 192 16.35 54.85 -36.77
CA SER A 192 15.14 54.02 -36.89
C SER A 192 15.47 52.53 -36.81
N GLU A 193 16.55 52.07 -37.47
CA GLU A 193 17.03 50.70 -37.33
C GLU A 193 17.47 50.38 -35.90
N LYS A 194 18.25 51.26 -35.26
CA LYS A 194 18.61 51.11 -33.84
C LYS A 194 17.37 51.03 -32.96
N SER A 195 16.37 51.90 -33.19
CA SER A 195 15.10 51.88 -32.45
C SER A 195 14.33 50.57 -32.64
N ILE A 196 14.29 50.03 -33.87
CA ILE A 196 13.64 48.73 -34.16
C ILE A 196 14.42 47.58 -33.52
N LYS A 197 15.76 47.58 -33.59
CA LYS A 197 16.62 46.56 -32.96
C LYS A 197 16.49 46.57 -31.43
N LEU A 198 16.50 47.76 -30.81
CA LEU A 198 16.25 47.94 -29.37
C LEU A 198 14.84 47.48 -28.97
N LYS A 199 13.80 47.80 -29.76
CA LYS A 199 12.43 47.33 -29.49
C LYS A 199 12.32 45.80 -29.52
N ARG A 200 12.93 45.14 -30.51
CA ARG A 200 12.98 43.66 -30.56
C ARG A 200 13.70 43.07 -29.35
N ALA A 201 14.89 43.58 -29.00
CA ALA A 201 15.62 43.10 -27.82
C ALA A 201 14.84 43.31 -26.51
N ILE A 202 14.06 44.39 -26.40
CA ILE A 202 13.15 44.62 -25.27
C ILE A 202 11.95 43.66 -25.28
N GLU A 203 11.38 43.36 -26.46
CA GLU A 203 10.28 42.39 -26.59
C GLU A 203 10.75 40.95 -26.32
N GLU A 204 11.92 40.57 -26.82
CA GLU A 204 12.62 39.29 -26.57
C GLU A 204 12.90 39.12 -25.07
N GLY A 205 13.59 40.08 -24.44
CA GLY A 205 13.84 40.06 -22.99
C GLY A 205 12.56 40.09 -22.14
N ARG A 206 11.46 40.68 -22.64
CA ARG A 206 10.15 40.62 -21.97
C ARG A 206 9.48 39.26 -22.10
N ILE A 207 9.67 38.56 -23.23
CA ILE A 207 9.22 37.17 -23.41
C ILE A 207 10.01 36.24 -22.49
N GLU A 208 11.33 36.41 -22.39
CA GLU A 208 12.18 35.67 -21.44
C GLU A 208 11.75 35.91 -19.99
N TYR A 209 11.53 37.17 -19.60
CA TYR A 209 11.03 37.53 -18.27
C TYR A 209 9.70 36.83 -17.93
N TYR A 210 8.72 36.87 -18.85
CA TYR A 210 7.44 36.18 -18.63
C TYR A 210 7.59 34.66 -18.65
N GLY A 211 8.52 34.10 -19.42
CA GLY A 211 8.87 32.68 -19.39
C GLY A 211 9.37 32.26 -18.01
N LEU A 212 10.38 32.97 -17.49
CA LEU A 212 10.94 32.75 -16.15
C LEU A 212 9.89 32.95 -15.05
N GLN A 213 9.01 33.95 -15.17
CA GLN A 213 7.91 34.14 -14.21
C GLN A 213 6.94 32.96 -14.21
N VAL A 214 6.54 32.47 -15.38
CA VAL A 214 5.67 31.28 -15.52
C VAL A 214 6.35 30.01 -15.02
N GLU A 215 7.68 29.90 -15.12
CA GLU A 215 8.45 28.79 -14.53
C GLU A 215 8.52 28.89 -13.00
N LEU A 216 8.75 30.08 -12.44
CA LEU A 216 8.69 30.33 -11.00
C LEU A 216 7.30 30.03 -10.42
N ASP A 217 6.22 30.42 -11.10
CA ASP A 217 4.85 30.11 -10.68
C ASP A 217 4.57 28.60 -10.73
N LYS A 218 5.01 27.89 -11.78
CA LYS A 218 4.94 26.41 -11.85
C LYS A 218 5.72 25.75 -10.72
N ILE A 219 6.93 26.23 -10.42
CA ILE A 219 7.78 25.72 -9.34
C ILE A 219 7.12 25.96 -7.98
N ALA A 220 6.55 27.15 -7.73
CA ALA A 220 5.80 27.45 -6.51
C ALA A 220 4.58 26.53 -6.35
N ASP A 221 3.86 26.23 -7.43
CA ASP A 221 2.73 25.30 -7.41
C ASP A 221 3.14 23.84 -7.19
N ILE A 222 4.29 23.42 -7.74
CA ILE A 222 4.90 22.11 -7.44
C ILE A 222 5.32 22.04 -5.97
N PHE A 223 5.91 23.10 -5.40
CA PHE A 223 6.21 23.19 -3.97
C PHE A 223 4.96 23.12 -3.09
N ARG A 224 3.88 23.84 -3.43
CA ARG A 224 2.59 23.75 -2.72
C ARG A 224 2.01 22.33 -2.75
N ARG A 225 2.03 21.66 -3.91
CA ARG A 225 1.56 20.28 -4.08
C ARG A 225 2.43 19.29 -3.29
N SER A 226 3.75 19.41 -3.37
CA SER A 226 4.70 18.60 -2.58
C SER A 226 4.49 18.79 -1.08
N TYR A 227 4.33 20.04 -0.62
CA TYR A 227 4.07 20.36 0.78
C TYR A 227 2.75 19.77 1.28
N THR A 228 1.65 19.88 0.52
CA THR A 228 0.37 19.27 0.89
C THR A 228 0.44 17.74 0.89
N GLN A 229 1.15 17.11 -0.05
CA GLN A 229 1.42 15.67 -0.03
C GLN A 229 2.26 15.25 1.20
N ARG A 230 3.29 16.02 1.56
CA ARG A 230 4.10 15.80 2.77
C ARG A 230 3.25 15.90 4.04
N GLN A 231 2.37 16.89 4.14
CA GLN A 231 1.47 17.06 5.27
C GLN A 231 0.41 15.95 5.34
N GLN A 232 -0.14 15.50 4.21
CA GLN A 232 -1.03 14.32 4.16
C GLN A 232 -0.29 13.04 4.57
N LEU A 233 0.98 12.89 4.17
CA LEU A 233 1.82 11.76 4.58
C LEU A 233 2.07 11.81 6.09
N ILE A 234 2.50 12.95 6.65
CA ILE A 234 2.70 13.13 8.09
C ILE A 234 1.43 12.76 8.87
N LYS A 235 0.26 13.28 8.50
CA LYS A 235 -1.02 12.91 9.13
C LYS A 235 -1.32 11.42 9.06
N ARG A 236 -0.99 10.74 7.96
CA ARG A 236 -1.12 9.27 7.86
C ARG A 236 -0.18 8.56 8.83
N TRP A 237 1.10 8.97 8.89
CA TRP A 237 2.07 8.43 9.84
C TRP A 237 1.65 8.66 11.30
N GLU A 238 1.14 9.85 11.65
CA GLU A 238 0.56 10.14 12.96
C GLU A 238 -0.62 9.20 13.29
N THR A 239 -1.55 8.98 12.35
CA THR A 239 -2.66 8.03 12.58
C THR A 239 -2.20 6.58 12.72
N ILE A 240 -1.14 6.17 12.00
CA ILE A 240 -0.54 4.83 12.12
C ILE A 240 0.16 4.69 13.49
N LEU A 241 0.89 5.71 13.94
CA LEU A 241 1.59 5.71 15.22
C LEU A 241 0.60 5.69 16.40
N VAL A 242 -0.51 6.44 16.32
CA VAL A 242 -1.61 6.36 17.30
C VAL A 242 -2.34 5.02 17.26
N GLN A 243 -2.44 4.37 16.09
CA GLN A 243 -2.98 3.00 15.99
C GLN A 243 -2.02 1.98 16.61
N MET A 244 -0.71 2.13 16.41
CA MET A 244 0.33 1.29 17.02
C MET A 244 0.28 1.39 18.54
N GLN A 245 0.32 2.59 19.10
CA GLN A 245 0.20 2.82 20.56
C GLN A 245 -1.07 2.22 21.17
N ARG A 246 -2.19 2.22 20.43
CA ARG A 246 -3.42 1.53 20.87
C ARG A 246 -3.28 0.00 20.83
N LYS A 247 -2.54 -0.54 19.88
CA LYS A 247 -2.21 -1.97 19.82
C LYS A 247 -1.22 -2.39 20.90
N ASP A 248 -0.24 -1.57 21.21
CA ASP A 248 0.67 -1.81 22.33
C ASP A 248 -0.12 -1.82 23.66
N TYR A 249 -1.02 -0.87 23.87
CA TYR A 249 -1.93 -0.85 25.04
C TYR A 249 -2.92 -2.04 25.07
N ASP A 250 -3.49 -2.44 23.92
CA ASP A 250 -4.33 -3.64 23.82
C ASP A 250 -3.51 -4.90 24.20
N ILE A 251 -2.25 -4.99 23.76
CA ILE A 251 -1.32 -6.10 24.03
C ILE A 251 -0.94 -6.14 25.51
N ASP A 252 -0.55 -5.01 26.12
CA ASP A 252 -0.24 -4.92 27.55
C ASP A 252 -1.45 -5.33 28.41
N ARG A 253 -2.65 -4.86 28.04
CA ARG A 253 -3.88 -5.25 28.72
C ARG A 253 -4.15 -6.76 28.57
N LEU A 254 -4.00 -7.32 27.38
CA LEU A 254 -4.16 -8.76 27.14
C LEU A 254 -3.09 -9.58 27.88
N ALA A 255 -1.86 -9.08 28.02
CA ALA A 255 -0.82 -9.70 28.83
C ALA A 255 -1.18 -9.71 30.32
N ILE A 256 -1.74 -8.62 30.85
CA ILE A 256 -2.27 -8.56 32.23
C ILE A 256 -3.44 -9.54 32.41
N GLU A 257 -4.39 -9.59 31.47
CA GLU A 257 -5.51 -10.53 31.51
C GLU A 257 -5.03 -12.00 31.44
N LEU A 258 -4.01 -12.30 30.61
CA LEU A 258 -3.36 -13.61 30.56
C LEU A 258 -2.62 -13.98 31.86
N ILE A 259 -1.96 -13.02 32.51
CA ILE A 259 -1.33 -13.21 33.84
C ILE A 259 -2.40 -13.52 34.89
N GLN A 260 -3.51 -12.79 34.90
CA GLN A 260 -4.63 -13.05 35.81
C GLN A 260 -5.28 -14.42 35.55
N ILE A 261 -5.41 -14.84 34.29
CA ILE A 261 -5.91 -16.18 33.94
C ILE A 261 -4.93 -17.25 34.42
N LYS A 262 -3.63 -17.12 34.13
CA LYS A 262 -2.58 -18.05 34.63
C LYS A 262 -2.56 -18.15 36.16
N ALA A 263 -2.77 -17.06 36.87
CA ALA A 263 -2.90 -17.06 38.33
C ALA A 263 -4.15 -17.82 38.81
N LYS A 264 -5.32 -17.60 38.18
CA LYS A 264 -6.56 -18.35 38.47
C LYS A 264 -6.42 -19.84 38.15
N THR A 265 -5.73 -20.21 37.08
CA THR A 265 -5.43 -21.61 36.74
C THR A 265 -4.56 -22.25 37.81
N ARG A 266 -3.47 -21.60 38.24
CA ARG A 266 -2.61 -22.09 39.35
C ARG A 266 -3.37 -22.30 40.66
N ILE A 267 -4.30 -21.42 41.01
CA ILE A 267 -5.16 -21.60 42.19
C ILE A 267 -6.04 -22.85 42.02
N LYS A 268 -6.66 -23.04 40.85
CA LYS A 268 -7.46 -24.25 40.57
C LYS A 268 -6.63 -25.54 40.51
N GLU A 269 -5.39 -25.48 40.04
CA GLU A 269 -4.45 -26.60 40.08
C GLU A 269 -4.10 -26.97 41.53
N GLN A 270 -3.92 -25.97 42.40
CA GLN A 270 -3.73 -26.18 43.84
C GLN A 270 -4.99 -26.76 44.50
N GLU A 271 -6.18 -26.21 44.25
CA GLU A 271 -7.46 -26.77 44.69
C GLU A 271 -7.66 -28.22 44.24
N LEU A 272 -7.38 -28.54 42.97
CA LEU A 272 -7.45 -29.90 42.44
C LEU A 272 -6.41 -30.83 43.06
N SER A 273 -5.20 -30.34 43.36
CA SER A 273 -4.19 -31.16 44.07
C SER A 273 -4.61 -31.47 45.51
N GLN A 274 -5.20 -30.49 46.22
CA GLN A 274 -5.76 -30.68 47.56
C GLN A 274 -6.96 -31.64 47.53
N GLN A 275 -7.84 -31.53 46.54
CA GLN A 275 -8.95 -32.47 46.34
C GLN A 275 -8.48 -33.88 46.02
N LYS A 276 -7.41 -34.06 45.23
CA LYS A 276 -6.77 -35.37 45.01
C LYS A 276 -6.20 -35.96 46.28
N ILE A 277 -5.45 -35.18 47.07
CA ILE A 277 -4.89 -35.61 48.36
C ILE A 277 -6.00 -35.97 49.36
N PHE A 278 -7.07 -35.18 49.41
CA PHE A 278 -8.25 -35.46 50.23
C PHE A 278 -8.97 -36.74 49.76
N TYR A 279 -9.16 -36.93 48.46
CA TYR A 279 -9.76 -38.14 47.90
C TYR A 279 -8.92 -39.40 48.18
N GLU A 280 -7.59 -39.32 48.07
CA GLU A 280 -6.68 -40.37 48.51
C GLU A 280 -6.78 -40.66 50.01
N HIS A 281 -6.92 -39.62 50.83
CA HIS A 281 -7.12 -39.77 52.28
C HIS A 281 -8.45 -40.47 52.58
N GLU A 282 -9.53 -40.11 51.87
CA GLU A 282 -10.83 -40.77 52.00
C GLU A 282 -10.82 -42.21 51.46
N GLN A 283 -10.09 -42.51 50.40
CA GLN A 283 -9.85 -43.91 49.99
C GLN A 283 -9.10 -44.69 51.08
N LYS A 284 -8.06 -44.12 51.68
CA LYS A 284 -7.30 -44.73 52.78
C LYS A 284 -8.17 -44.92 54.04
N ASN A 285 -9.02 -43.95 54.36
CA ASN A 285 -10.04 -44.05 55.41
C ASN A 285 -11.05 -45.17 55.13
N ASN A 286 -11.58 -45.27 53.90
CA ASN A 286 -12.51 -46.33 53.51
C ASN A 286 -11.87 -47.72 53.61
N ILE A 287 -10.62 -47.89 53.19
CA ILE A 287 -9.87 -49.14 53.37
C ILE A 287 -9.70 -49.49 54.87
N VAL A 288 -9.59 -48.49 55.76
CA VAL A 288 -9.53 -48.70 57.22
C VAL A 288 -10.92 -49.04 57.80
N THR A 289 -11.99 -48.35 57.38
CA THR A 289 -13.35 -48.64 57.86
C THR A 289 -13.84 -50.00 57.35
N GLU A 290 -13.53 -50.40 56.11
CA GLU A 290 -13.77 -51.76 55.60
C GLU A 290 -13.05 -52.82 56.44
N LYS A 291 -11.77 -52.60 56.80
CA LYS A 291 -11.03 -53.49 57.71
C LYS A 291 -11.69 -53.58 59.08
N LEU A 292 -12.16 -52.46 59.64
CA LEU A 292 -12.90 -52.43 60.91
C LEU A 292 -14.26 -53.13 60.81
N ILE A 293 -15.02 -52.94 59.72
CA ILE A 293 -16.29 -53.62 59.44
C ILE A 293 -16.08 -55.13 59.29
N HIS A 294 -15.00 -55.56 58.62
CA HIS A 294 -14.64 -56.97 58.49
C HIS A 294 -14.21 -57.59 59.83
N LEU A 295 -13.44 -56.87 60.66
CA LEU A 295 -13.12 -57.30 62.02
C LEU A 295 -14.36 -57.37 62.93
N ALA A 296 -15.24 -56.38 62.86
CA ALA A 296 -16.53 -56.38 63.54
C ALA A 296 -17.41 -57.55 63.07
N SER A 297 -17.44 -57.83 61.77
CA SER A 297 -18.16 -58.96 61.17
C SER A 297 -17.61 -60.31 61.65
N LYS A 298 -16.27 -60.49 61.71
CA LYS A 298 -15.64 -61.66 62.34
C LYS A 298 -15.99 -61.78 63.82
N LYS A 299 -16.04 -60.66 64.57
CA LYS A 299 -16.46 -60.64 65.98
C LYS A 299 -17.95 -61.02 66.14
N ILE A 300 -18.83 -60.54 65.26
CA ILE A 300 -20.25 -60.91 65.21
C ILE A 300 -20.42 -62.40 64.85
N MET A 301 -19.67 -62.94 63.88
CA MET A 301 -19.68 -64.38 63.57
C MET A 301 -19.21 -65.22 64.77
N SER A 302 -18.14 -64.81 65.46
CA SER A 302 -17.66 -65.47 66.68
C SER A 302 -18.70 -65.42 67.81
N LEU A 303 -19.39 -64.29 67.99
CA LEU A 303 -20.47 -64.15 68.98
C LEU A 303 -21.69 -65.00 68.60
N LYS A 304 -22.08 -65.05 67.31
CA LYS A 304 -23.14 -65.95 66.82
C LYS A 304 -22.78 -67.41 67.04
N ALA A 305 -21.53 -67.83 66.80
CA ALA A 305 -21.08 -69.20 67.09
C ALA A 305 -21.09 -69.53 68.59
N LYS A 306 -20.71 -68.57 69.46
CA LYS A 306 -20.84 -68.69 70.92
C LYS A 306 -22.31 -68.74 71.37
N GLN A 307 -23.19 -67.99 70.71
CA GLN A 307 -24.63 -68.03 70.98
C GLN A 307 -25.22 -69.37 70.55
N MET A 308 -24.92 -69.89 69.35
CA MET A 308 -25.37 -71.20 68.91
C MET A 308 -24.88 -72.32 69.84
N THR A 309 -23.60 -72.34 70.21
CA THR A 309 -23.07 -73.35 71.15
C THR A 309 -23.66 -73.23 72.55
N ASN A 310 -24.03 -72.03 73.01
CA ASN A 310 -24.77 -71.86 74.27
C ASN A 310 -26.25 -72.23 74.14
N ASN A 311 -26.90 -71.99 73.01
CA ASN A 311 -28.26 -72.46 72.74
C ASN A 311 -28.32 -73.99 72.76
N ASN A 312 -27.39 -74.67 72.07
CA ASN A 312 -27.30 -76.13 72.09
C ASN A 312 -27.09 -76.66 73.52
N LYS A 313 -26.22 -76.02 74.32
CA LYS A 313 -26.08 -76.35 75.77
C LYS A 313 -27.37 -76.11 76.54
N GLN A 314 -28.13 -75.05 76.23
CA GLN A 314 -29.41 -74.79 76.87
C GLN A 314 -30.46 -75.84 76.48
N GLU A 315 -30.42 -76.38 75.26
CA GLU A 315 -31.29 -77.49 74.84
C GLU A 315 -30.89 -78.82 75.48
N HIS A 316 -29.59 -79.13 75.58
CA HIS A 316 -29.12 -80.27 76.38
C HIS A 316 -29.55 -80.16 77.85
N LEU A 317 -29.36 -78.98 78.48
CA LEU A 317 -29.82 -78.75 79.85
C LEU A 317 -31.35 -78.82 79.98
N LYS A 318 -32.13 -78.46 78.95
CA LYS A 318 -33.58 -78.70 78.94
C LYS A 318 -33.90 -80.20 78.86
N THR A 319 -33.20 -80.99 78.05
CA THR A 319 -33.40 -82.45 78.00
C THR A 319 -32.97 -83.12 79.31
N ASP A 320 -31.93 -82.63 79.98
CA ASP A 320 -31.47 -83.12 81.27
C ASP A 320 -32.46 -82.74 82.39
N VAL A 321 -33.00 -81.53 82.38
CA VAL A 321 -34.07 -81.13 83.33
C VAL A 321 -35.36 -81.92 83.07
N LEU A 322 -35.67 -82.27 81.82
CA LEU A 322 -36.82 -83.13 81.50
C LEU A 322 -36.60 -84.59 81.96
N SER A 323 -35.41 -85.16 81.78
CA SER A 323 -35.09 -86.52 82.26
C SER A 323 -35.01 -86.59 83.78
N LEU A 324 -34.43 -85.59 84.43
CA LEU A 324 -34.46 -85.46 85.89
C LEU A 324 -35.89 -85.25 86.41
N LYS A 325 -36.77 -84.55 85.67
CA LYS A 325 -38.18 -84.42 86.03
C LYS A 325 -38.95 -85.73 85.89
N THR A 326 -38.69 -86.55 84.87
CA THR A 326 -39.30 -87.89 84.79
C THR A 326 -38.76 -88.83 85.87
N ALA A 327 -37.48 -88.75 86.21
CA ALA A 327 -36.90 -89.47 87.35
C ALA A 327 -37.52 -89.03 88.69
N LEU A 328 -37.73 -87.72 88.90
CA LEU A 328 -38.40 -87.18 90.08
C LEU A 328 -39.85 -87.68 90.18
N VAL A 329 -40.62 -87.62 89.09
CA VAL A 329 -42.00 -88.14 89.06
C VAL A 329 -42.06 -89.64 89.34
N ASN A 330 -41.08 -90.42 88.86
CA ASN A 330 -40.98 -91.84 89.21
C ASN A 330 -40.69 -92.04 90.70
N ALA A 331 -39.75 -91.29 91.28
CA ALA A 331 -39.46 -91.33 92.72
C ALA A 331 -40.63 -90.84 93.59
N GLU A 332 -41.40 -89.84 93.13
CA GLU A 332 -42.63 -89.40 93.78
C GLU A 332 -43.71 -90.48 93.74
N ASN A 333 -43.86 -91.19 92.61
CA ASN A 333 -44.78 -92.33 92.48
C ASN A 333 -44.38 -93.51 93.38
N GLU A 334 -43.08 -93.82 93.49
CA GLU A 334 -42.57 -94.83 94.44
C GLU A 334 -42.78 -94.41 95.89
N LEU A 335 -42.56 -93.14 96.22
CA LEU A 335 -42.80 -92.58 97.54
C LEU A 335 -44.31 -92.50 97.87
N GLN A 336 -45.19 -92.34 96.88
CA GLN A 336 -46.64 -92.49 97.05
C GLN A 336 -47.03 -93.95 97.33
N ARG A 337 -46.46 -94.93 96.62
CA ARG A 337 -46.66 -96.37 96.91
C ARG A 337 -46.17 -96.72 98.33
N ALA A 338 -45.03 -96.18 98.76
CA ALA A 338 -44.55 -96.35 100.13
C ALA A 338 -45.49 -95.71 101.17
N ARG A 339 -46.10 -94.55 100.84
CA ARG A 339 -47.10 -93.89 101.70
C ARG A 339 -48.43 -94.65 101.79
N THR A 340 -48.90 -95.31 100.73
CA THR A 340 -50.12 -96.13 100.82
C THR A 340 -49.90 -97.35 101.72
N ILE A 341 -48.80 -98.08 101.51
CA ILE A 341 -48.39 -99.22 102.35
C ILE A 341 -48.22 -98.78 103.82
N PHE A 342 -47.59 -97.63 104.07
CA PHE A 342 -47.46 -97.08 105.43
C PHE A 342 -48.82 -96.73 106.07
N ASN A 343 -49.77 -96.19 105.30
CA ASN A 343 -51.10 -95.88 105.80
C ASN A 343 -51.93 -97.14 106.09
N GLU A 344 -51.82 -98.19 105.28
CA GLU A 344 -52.41 -99.51 105.54
C GLU A 344 -51.86 -100.11 106.84
N LEU A 345 -50.54 -100.10 107.04
CA LEU A 345 -49.92 -100.51 108.31
C LEU A 345 -50.43 -99.66 109.48
N LYS A 346 -50.57 -98.33 109.29
CA LYS A 346 -51.08 -97.41 110.32
C LYS A 346 -52.53 -97.70 110.73
N THR A 347 -53.43 -98.09 109.81
CA THR A 347 -54.81 -98.46 110.18
C THR A 347 -54.87 -99.75 111.00
N THR A 348 -54.05 -100.76 110.67
CA THR A 348 -53.98 -102.00 111.48
C THR A 348 -53.48 -101.76 112.91
N ILE A 349 -52.55 -100.82 113.10
CA ILE A 349 -52.08 -100.39 114.43
C ILE A 349 -53.21 -99.72 115.22
N ILE A 350 -54.01 -98.86 114.57
CA ILE A 350 -55.13 -98.16 115.22
C ILE A 350 -56.20 -99.16 115.71
N HIS A 351 -56.49 -100.22 114.93
CA HIS A 351 -57.42 -101.28 115.36
C HIS A 351 -56.97 -101.92 116.69
N ARG A 352 -55.72 -102.39 116.76
CA ARG A 352 -55.17 -103.02 117.97
C ARG A 352 -55.12 -102.08 119.18
N GLN A 353 -54.97 -100.77 118.96
CA GLN A 353 -55.03 -99.77 120.04
C GLN A 353 -56.44 -99.54 120.60
N GLN A 354 -57.51 -99.81 119.84
CA GLN A 354 -58.88 -99.67 120.32
C GLN A 354 -59.29 -100.83 121.24
N GLU A 355 -58.84 -102.05 120.93
CA GLU A 355 -59.06 -103.25 121.76
C GLU A 355 -58.42 -103.10 123.16
N LEU A 356 -57.18 -102.64 123.20
CA LEU A 356 -56.43 -102.38 124.44
C LEU A 356 -57.06 -101.33 125.38
N LYS A 357 -57.87 -100.40 124.85
CA LYS A 357 -58.53 -99.37 125.67
C LYS A 357 -59.72 -99.92 126.48
N LYS A 358 -60.48 -100.85 125.91
CA LYS A 358 -61.66 -101.47 126.57
C LYS A 358 -61.26 -102.24 127.83
N LEU A 359 -60.15 -102.97 127.78
CA LEU A 359 -59.61 -103.74 128.92
C LEU A 359 -59.18 -102.87 130.11
N LYS A 360 -58.63 -101.67 129.86
CA LYS A 360 -58.15 -100.79 130.94
C LYS A 360 -59.27 -100.15 131.76
N GLN A 361 -60.40 -99.83 131.11
CA GLN A 361 -61.52 -99.14 131.77
C GLN A 361 -62.20 -99.99 132.86
N HIS A 362 -62.19 -101.32 132.74
CA HIS A 362 -62.71 -102.21 133.78
C HIS A 362 -61.85 -102.29 135.05
N HIS A 363 -60.54 -102.03 134.95
CA HIS A 363 -59.62 -102.22 136.09
C HIS A 363 -59.69 -101.08 137.11
N GLN A 364 -59.84 -99.83 136.65
CA GLN A 364 -59.81 -98.66 137.53
C GLN A 364 -61.00 -98.60 138.51
N GLN A 365 -62.18 -99.04 138.08
CA GLN A 365 -63.41 -99.04 138.90
C GLN A 365 -63.33 -99.88 140.20
N ILE A 366 -62.31 -100.73 140.35
CA ILE A 366 -62.11 -101.59 141.52
C ILE A 366 -61.20 -100.92 142.57
N LEU A 367 -60.26 -100.06 142.14
CA LEU A 367 -59.24 -99.47 143.01
C LEU A 367 -59.79 -98.30 143.85
N ASP A 368 -60.67 -97.49 143.27
CA ASP A 368 -61.20 -96.26 143.88
C ASP A 368 -62.06 -96.52 145.13
N ARG A 369 -62.48 -97.77 145.38
CA ARG A 369 -63.23 -98.16 146.59
C ARG A 369 -62.38 -98.40 147.84
N LYS A 370 -61.05 -98.47 147.74
CA LYS A 370 -60.18 -98.90 148.86
C LYS A 370 -59.56 -97.75 149.68
N TYR A 371 -59.37 -96.57 149.09
CA TYR A 371 -58.43 -95.57 149.62
C TYR A 371 -58.97 -94.58 150.67
N VAL A 372 -60.19 -94.75 151.16
CA VAL A 372 -60.88 -93.78 152.03
C VAL A 372 -60.68 -94.04 153.54
N ILE A 373 -60.12 -95.19 153.94
CA ILE A 373 -60.05 -95.59 155.36
C ILE A 373 -58.65 -95.33 155.98
N LEU A 374 -58.61 -94.25 156.76
CA LEU A 374 -57.71 -93.94 157.90
C LEU A 374 -56.20 -93.67 157.66
N ASN A 375 -55.81 -92.42 157.96
CA ASN A 375 -54.49 -92.05 158.47
C ASN A 375 -54.50 -92.08 160.02
N GLU A 376 -53.35 -92.23 160.69
CA GLU A 376 -52.87 -91.30 161.76
C GLU A 376 -51.42 -91.62 162.26
N LYS A 377 -50.91 -90.95 163.31
CA LYS A 377 -49.46 -90.66 163.55
C LYS A 377 -48.86 -91.19 164.88
N PHE A 378 -47.51 -91.28 164.93
CA PHE A 378 -46.59 -91.22 166.10
C PHE A 378 -45.11 -91.18 165.60
N SER A 379 -44.03 -90.79 166.31
CA SER A 379 -43.77 -90.03 167.55
C SER A 379 -42.31 -89.47 167.55
N ILE A 380 -41.89 -88.66 168.54
CA ILE A 380 -40.52 -88.09 168.70
C ILE A 380 -40.11 -88.09 170.20
N ASP A 381 -38.81 -88.36 170.53
CA ASP A 381 -37.99 -87.56 171.48
C ASP A 381 -36.55 -88.06 171.74
N GLU A 382 -36.24 -89.36 171.75
CA GLU A 382 -34.91 -89.85 172.21
C GLU A 382 -33.71 -89.68 171.24
N LYS A 383 -33.88 -89.05 170.07
CA LYS A 383 -32.81 -88.94 169.05
C LYS A 383 -32.07 -87.59 169.02
N LEU A 384 -32.62 -86.54 169.63
CA LEU A 384 -32.15 -85.16 169.43
C LEU A 384 -30.71 -84.92 169.90
N SER A 385 -30.33 -85.41 171.09
CA SER A 385 -29.03 -85.12 171.74
C SER A 385 -27.79 -85.63 170.97
N LYS A 386 -27.96 -86.44 169.92
CA LYS A 386 -26.87 -86.86 169.02
C LYS A 386 -26.76 -86.04 167.73
N PHE A 387 -27.80 -85.30 167.33
CA PHE A 387 -27.78 -84.48 166.12
C PHE A 387 -27.17 -83.08 166.36
N GLU A 388 -27.32 -82.52 167.55
CA GLU A 388 -26.83 -81.17 167.89
C GLU A 388 -25.31 -81.04 167.66
N LYS A 389 -24.53 -82.06 168.03
CA LYS A 389 -23.06 -82.10 167.87
C LYS A 389 -22.58 -82.33 166.43
N LEU A 390 -23.48 -82.66 165.50
CA LEU A 390 -23.18 -82.68 164.06
C LEU A 390 -23.56 -81.35 163.41
N MET A 391 -24.70 -80.76 163.80
CA MET A 391 -25.15 -79.44 163.33
C MET A 391 -24.11 -78.34 163.54
N GLU A 392 -23.46 -78.31 164.71
CA GLU A 392 -22.50 -77.25 165.05
C GLU A 392 -21.21 -77.23 164.18
N ASN A 393 -20.92 -78.33 163.49
CA ASN A 393 -19.79 -78.44 162.55
C ASN A 393 -20.21 -78.07 161.12
N GLU A 394 -21.36 -78.55 160.65
CA GLU A 394 -22.00 -78.13 159.39
C GLU A 394 -22.14 -76.59 159.33
N GLN A 395 -22.62 -75.99 160.41
CA GLN A 395 -22.93 -74.56 160.49
C GLN A 395 -21.69 -73.66 160.30
N LYS A 396 -20.50 -74.13 160.71
CA LYS A 396 -19.22 -73.42 160.51
C LYS A 396 -18.76 -73.49 159.05
N TYR A 397 -19.02 -74.59 158.35
CA TYR A 397 -18.75 -74.72 156.90
C TYR A 397 -19.71 -73.84 156.07
N GLN A 398 -21.00 -73.88 156.41
CA GLN A 398 -22.06 -73.14 155.71
C GLN A 398 -21.86 -71.61 155.74
N ASN A 399 -21.37 -71.06 156.86
CA ASN A 399 -21.06 -69.64 157.00
C ASN A 399 -19.95 -69.16 156.04
N ASN A 400 -18.93 -69.98 155.77
CA ASN A 400 -17.85 -69.63 154.85
C ASN A 400 -18.34 -69.58 153.39
N LEU A 401 -19.24 -70.51 153.02
CA LEU A 401 -19.86 -70.54 151.69
C LEU A 401 -20.73 -69.28 151.45
N ASN A 402 -21.49 -68.86 152.47
CA ASN A 402 -22.33 -67.66 152.41
C ASN A 402 -21.53 -66.36 152.20
N TYR A 403 -20.30 -66.28 152.72
CA TYR A 403 -19.44 -65.10 152.49
C TYR A 403 -18.99 -64.99 151.02
N GLN A 404 -18.60 -66.11 150.41
CA GLN A 404 -18.22 -66.13 148.98
C GLN A 404 -19.41 -65.81 148.08
N TYR A 405 -20.61 -66.32 148.40
CA TYR A 405 -21.83 -66.04 147.64
C TYR A 405 -22.20 -64.55 147.63
N LYS A 406 -22.05 -63.82 148.75
CA LYS A 406 -22.30 -62.37 148.80
C LYS A 406 -21.39 -61.58 147.86
N ASN A 407 -20.09 -61.83 147.90
CA ASN A 407 -19.11 -61.11 147.07
C ASN A 407 -19.36 -61.34 145.56
N LEU A 408 -19.78 -62.55 145.18
CA LEU A 408 -20.18 -62.87 143.80
C LEU A 408 -21.51 -62.18 143.42
N SER A 409 -22.48 -62.12 144.34
CA SER A 409 -23.75 -61.42 144.11
C SER A 409 -23.56 -59.90 143.89
N GLU A 410 -22.74 -59.26 144.71
CA GLU A 410 -22.44 -57.82 144.61
C GLU A 410 -21.69 -57.48 143.31
N THR A 411 -20.70 -58.29 142.92
CA THR A 411 -19.98 -58.09 141.65
C THR A 411 -20.87 -58.33 140.43
N CYS A 412 -21.76 -59.32 140.46
CA CYS A 412 -22.80 -59.51 139.44
C CYS A 412 -23.76 -58.32 139.35
N PHE A 413 -24.20 -57.74 140.49
CA PHE A 413 -25.08 -56.57 140.50
C PHE A 413 -24.40 -55.33 139.90
N LEU A 414 -23.13 -55.08 140.23
CA LEU A 414 -22.34 -53.98 139.65
C LEU A 414 -22.12 -54.15 138.15
N LEU A 415 -21.87 -55.37 137.67
CA LEU A 415 -21.76 -55.66 136.23
C LEU A 415 -23.09 -55.46 135.50
N ASN A 416 -24.21 -55.93 136.07
CA ASN A 416 -25.53 -55.75 135.48
C ASN A 416 -25.91 -54.25 135.38
N ASN A 417 -25.61 -53.46 136.41
CA ASN A 417 -25.85 -52.01 136.36
C ASN A 417 -25.01 -51.30 135.28
N LYS A 418 -23.76 -51.69 135.08
CA LYS A 418 -22.93 -51.19 133.96
C LYS A 418 -23.52 -51.60 132.60
N LEU A 419 -23.98 -52.84 132.45
CA LEU A 419 -24.61 -53.35 131.23
C LEU A 419 -25.91 -52.60 130.91
N LEU A 420 -26.75 -52.33 131.92
CA LEU A 420 -27.97 -51.53 131.79
C LEU A 420 -27.68 -50.06 131.44
N PHE A 421 -26.56 -49.49 131.91
CA PHE A 421 -26.12 -48.15 131.53
C PHE A 421 -25.68 -48.09 130.05
N ILE A 422 -24.85 -49.05 129.61
CA ILE A 422 -24.40 -49.14 128.22
C ILE A 422 -25.59 -49.33 127.27
N ARG A 423 -26.55 -50.21 127.61
CA ARG A 423 -27.80 -50.40 126.83
C ARG A 423 -28.70 -49.16 126.75
N LYS A 424 -28.57 -48.20 127.69
CA LYS A 424 -29.26 -46.91 127.59
C LYS A 424 -28.55 -45.98 126.61
N GLN A 425 -27.22 -45.92 126.65
CA GLN A 425 -26.42 -45.13 125.70
C GLN A 425 -26.55 -45.67 124.27
N GLU A 426 -26.52 -47.00 124.08
CA GLU A 426 -26.77 -47.70 122.82
C GLU A 426 -28.10 -47.24 122.19
N LYS A 427 -29.19 -47.27 122.96
CA LYS A 427 -30.51 -46.77 122.51
C LYS A 427 -30.58 -45.28 122.24
N GLN A 428 -29.80 -44.46 122.95
CA GLN A 428 -29.70 -43.03 122.64
C GLN A 428 -29.02 -42.84 121.27
N TYR A 429 -27.90 -43.53 121.01
CA TYR A 429 -27.24 -43.50 119.72
C TYR A 429 -28.10 -44.12 118.59
N GLU A 430 -28.95 -45.12 118.85
CA GLU A 430 -29.93 -45.60 117.86
C GLU A 430 -30.93 -44.49 117.47
N ILE A 431 -31.48 -43.77 118.44
CA ILE A 431 -32.42 -42.66 118.23
C ILE A 431 -31.73 -41.50 117.49
N ASP A 432 -30.52 -41.12 117.91
CA ASP A 432 -29.73 -40.07 117.26
C ASP A 432 -29.38 -40.45 115.82
N ASN A 433 -28.97 -41.69 115.56
CA ASN A 433 -28.72 -42.18 114.20
C ASN A 433 -29.99 -42.14 113.32
N GLN A 434 -31.16 -42.48 113.87
CA GLN A 434 -32.43 -42.34 113.14
C GLN A 434 -32.76 -40.86 112.87
N ALA A 435 -32.51 -39.96 113.81
CA ALA A 435 -32.66 -38.52 113.61
C ALA A 435 -31.73 -37.99 112.50
N TYR A 436 -30.44 -38.37 112.51
CA TYR A 436 -29.49 -38.01 111.45
C TYR A 436 -29.84 -38.63 110.09
N GLN A 437 -30.32 -39.88 110.04
CA GLN A 437 -30.79 -40.50 108.80
C GLN A 437 -32.00 -39.76 108.21
N ASN A 438 -32.96 -39.37 109.05
CA ASN A 438 -34.11 -38.55 108.63
C ASN A 438 -33.67 -37.14 108.18
N GLN A 439 -32.70 -36.52 108.86
CA GLN A 439 -32.11 -35.25 108.42
C GLN A 439 -31.42 -35.38 107.06
N VAL A 440 -30.63 -36.44 106.84
CA VAL A 440 -29.98 -36.73 105.55
C VAL A 440 -31.02 -37.01 104.44
N HIS A 441 -32.13 -37.69 104.76
CA HIS A 441 -33.22 -37.86 103.79
C HIS A 441 -33.89 -36.52 103.43
N ASN A 442 -34.17 -35.67 104.41
CA ASN A 442 -34.73 -34.34 104.18
C ASN A 442 -33.78 -33.44 103.37
N MET A 443 -32.48 -33.46 103.66
CA MET A 443 -31.46 -32.75 102.89
C MET A 443 -31.36 -33.26 101.44
N LYS A 444 -31.43 -34.58 101.22
CA LYS A 444 -31.51 -35.17 99.86
C LYS A 444 -32.78 -34.75 99.12
N ASN A 445 -33.91 -34.66 99.81
CA ASN A 445 -35.16 -34.17 99.20
C ASN A 445 -35.08 -32.68 98.85
N GLN A 446 -34.39 -31.86 99.65
CA GLN A 446 -34.11 -30.46 99.31
C GLN A 446 -33.15 -30.33 98.12
N ILE A 447 -32.10 -31.16 98.04
CA ILE A 447 -31.22 -31.22 96.85
C ILE A 447 -32.03 -31.59 95.61
N ASN A 448 -32.83 -32.65 95.65
CA ASN A 448 -33.71 -33.06 94.53
C ASN A 448 -34.69 -31.94 94.11
N GLN A 449 -35.18 -31.12 95.05
CA GLN A 449 -36.03 -29.97 94.75
C GLN A 449 -35.26 -28.82 94.08
N LEU A 450 -34.02 -28.56 94.53
CA LEU A 450 -33.12 -27.57 93.92
C LEU A 450 -32.68 -28.00 92.51
N ASP A 451 -32.37 -29.28 92.30
CA ASP A 451 -32.03 -29.84 90.98
C ASP A 451 -33.21 -29.71 90.01
N GLN A 452 -34.44 -29.97 90.47
CA GLN A 452 -35.65 -29.73 89.68
C GLN A 452 -35.92 -28.24 89.39
N GLN A 453 -35.52 -27.33 90.29
CA GLN A 453 -35.59 -25.89 90.02
C GLN A 453 -34.51 -25.45 89.02
N LEU A 454 -33.30 -26.01 89.13
CA LEU A 454 -32.17 -25.75 88.23
C LEU A 454 -32.47 -26.23 86.81
N LEU A 455 -33.06 -27.42 86.64
CA LEU A 455 -33.52 -27.90 85.34
C LEU A 455 -34.57 -26.96 84.73
N LYS A 456 -35.58 -26.53 85.51
CA LYS A 456 -36.57 -25.54 85.05
C LYS A 456 -35.96 -24.18 84.71
N GLN A 457 -34.91 -23.77 85.42
CA GLN A 457 -34.15 -22.55 85.09
C GLN A 457 -33.37 -22.72 83.79
N GLN A 458 -32.77 -23.89 83.53
CA GLN A 458 -32.13 -24.18 82.25
C GLN A 458 -33.15 -24.21 81.09
N GLU A 459 -34.32 -24.84 81.27
CA GLU A 459 -35.42 -24.81 80.30
C GLU A 459 -35.89 -23.37 80.01
N LEU A 460 -36.03 -22.53 81.04
CA LEU A 460 -36.37 -21.12 80.91
C LEU A 460 -35.27 -20.32 80.19
N ILE A 461 -33.98 -20.59 80.47
CA ILE A 461 -32.85 -19.96 79.77
C ILE A 461 -32.86 -20.35 78.30
N TYR A 462 -32.97 -21.64 77.96
CA TYR A 462 -33.05 -22.08 76.56
C TYR A 462 -34.27 -21.50 75.83
N HIS A 463 -35.42 -21.37 76.51
CA HIS A 463 -36.60 -20.73 75.95
C HIS A 463 -36.38 -19.22 75.73
N GLN A 464 -35.73 -18.53 76.67
CA GLN A 464 -35.37 -17.12 76.54
C GLN A 464 -34.31 -16.90 75.45
N ASP A 465 -33.33 -17.78 75.29
CA ASP A 465 -32.35 -17.72 74.20
C ASP A 465 -32.99 -18.00 72.84
N PHE A 466 -34.00 -18.87 72.75
CA PHE A 466 -34.78 -19.05 71.53
C PHE A 466 -35.65 -17.82 71.20
N ILE A 467 -36.28 -17.21 72.21
CA ILE A 467 -36.99 -15.93 72.06
C ILE A 467 -36.02 -14.83 71.63
N LYS A 468 -34.84 -14.74 72.25
CA LYS A 468 -33.78 -13.81 71.88
C LYS A 468 -33.35 -14.02 70.43
N GLN A 469 -32.97 -15.24 70.02
CA GLN A 469 -32.60 -15.52 68.63
C GLN A 469 -33.72 -15.21 67.61
N THR A 470 -35.00 -15.38 67.98
CA THR A 470 -36.11 -15.04 67.09
C THR A 470 -36.41 -13.54 67.06
N ILE A 471 -36.17 -12.82 68.17
CA ILE A 471 -36.17 -11.35 68.22
C ILE A 471 -34.99 -10.79 67.43
N ASP A 472 -33.76 -11.27 67.63
CA ASP A 472 -32.56 -10.87 66.89
C ASP A 472 -32.78 -11.08 65.38
N ARG A 473 -33.22 -12.26 64.96
CA ARG A 473 -33.58 -12.53 63.55
C ARG A 473 -34.70 -11.62 63.02
N ARG A 474 -35.60 -11.11 63.86
CA ARG A 474 -36.62 -10.12 63.49
C ARG A 474 -36.06 -8.70 63.48
N LEU A 475 -35.16 -8.38 64.39
CA LEU A 475 -34.51 -7.08 64.57
C LEU A 475 -33.55 -6.80 63.42
N ASN A 476 -32.67 -7.75 63.06
CA ASN A 476 -31.81 -7.63 61.87
C ASN A 476 -32.66 -7.46 60.59
N ARG A 477 -33.79 -8.20 60.44
CA ARG A 477 -34.74 -7.99 59.33
C ARG A 477 -35.39 -6.60 59.33
N LEU A 478 -35.63 -5.99 60.50
CA LEU A 478 -36.20 -4.64 60.63
C LEU A 478 -35.16 -3.52 60.46
N LEU A 479 -33.91 -3.76 60.86
CA LEU A 479 -32.76 -2.89 60.57
C LEU A 479 -32.30 -2.96 59.10
N GLY A 480 -32.82 -3.92 58.33
CA GLY A 480 -32.47 -4.14 56.92
C GLY A 480 -31.25 -5.05 56.70
N GLU A 481 -30.60 -5.50 57.77
CA GLU A 481 -29.48 -6.44 57.77
C GLU A 481 -29.91 -7.82 57.25
N LYS A 482 -29.75 -8.00 55.94
CA LYS A 482 -29.77 -9.29 55.26
C LYS A 482 -28.48 -10.05 55.55
N THR A 483 -28.43 -11.35 55.26
CA THR A 483 -27.20 -12.14 55.44
C THR A 483 -26.04 -11.55 54.64
N ASN A 484 -24.81 -11.63 55.17
CA ASN A 484 -23.61 -11.02 54.58
C ASN A 484 -23.38 -11.43 53.12
N GLU A 485 -23.81 -12.63 52.74
CA GLU A 485 -23.84 -13.11 51.34
C GLU A 485 -24.58 -12.13 50.42
N LYS A 486 -25.74 -11.63 50.84
CA LYS A 486 -26.56 -10.70 50.05
C LYS A 486 -25.97 -9.30 49.99
N TYR A 487 -25.25 -8.88 51.03
CA TYR A 487 -24.43 -7.67 50.93
C TYR A 487 -23.29 -7.87 49.93
N SER A 488 -22.59 -9.01 49.95
CA SER A 488 -21.58 -9.35 48.94
C SER A 488 -22.16 -9.39 47.52
N GLU A 489 -23.34 -10.00 47.32
CA GLU A 489 -24.08 -9.99 46.05
C GLU A 489 -24.42 -8.56 45.60
N PHE A 490 -24.94 -7.71 46.48
CA PHE A 490 -25.25 -6.31 46.14
C PHE A 490 -23.99 -5.47 45.90
N ASP A 491 -22.90 -5.66 46.67
CA ASP A 491 -21.63 -4.97 46.47
C ASP A 491 -20.93 -5.40 45.17
N LEU A 492 -21.07 -6.68 44.78
CA LEU A 492 -20.67 -7.16 43.46
C LEU A 492 -21.54 -6.52 42.38
N LYS A 493 -22.87 -6.47 42.56
CA LYS A 493 -23.79 -5.82 41.60
C LYS A 493 -23.54 -4.32 41.46
N ILE A 494 -23.21 -3.63 42.55
CA ILE A 494 -22.83 -2.22 42.57
C ILE A 494 -21.50 -2.03 41.84
N ARG A 495 -20.49 -2.88 42.08
CA ARG A 495 -19.22 -2.83 41.34
C ARG A 495 -19.39 -3.16 39.86
N GLU A 496 -20.24 -4.11 39.49
CA GLU A 496 -20.60 -4.40 38.09
C GLU A 496 -21.23 -3.16 37.43
N LEU A 497 -22.27 -2.58 38.04
CA LEU A 497 -22.96 -1.40 37.53
C LEU A 497 -22.08 -0.14 37.50
N GLN A 498 -21.15 0.01 38.44
CA GLN A 498 -20.12 1.07 38.42
C GLN A 498 -19.15 0.87 37.25
N ASN A 499 -18.62 -0.34 37.04
CA ASN A 499 -17.77 -0.67 35.90
C ASN A 499 -18.51 -0.48 34.56
N GLU A 500 -19.80 -0.80 34.47
CA GLU A 500 -20.63 -0.55 33.29
C GLU A 500 -20.89 0.94 33.08
N TYR A 501 -21.18 1.69 34.15
CA TYR A 501 -21.35 3.15 34.11
C TYR A 501 -20.06 3.86 33.66
N GLU A 502 -18.90 3.47 34.19
CA GLU A 502 -17.61 4.04 33.77
C GLU A 502 -17.27 3.72 32.32
N LYS A 503 -17.50 2.47 31.87
CA LYS A 503 -17.39 2.10 30.44
C LYS A 503 -18.34 2.92 29.56
N LYS A 504 -19.59 3.15 30.01
CA LYS A 504 -20.58 3.95 29.28
C LYS A 504 -20.26 5.43 29.27
N LYS A 505 -19.73 5.97 30.38
CA LYS A 505 -19.23 7.34 30.47
C LYS A 505 -18.02 7.54 29.54
N TYR A 506 -17.06 6.63 29.55
CA TYR A 506 -15.91 6.66 28.64
C TYR A 506 -16.33 6.59 27.16
N GLN A 507 -17.30 5.71 26.83
CA GLN A 507 -17.92 5.66 25.49
C GLN A 507 -18.61 6.99 25.14
N TYR A 508 -19.34 7.60 26.07
CA TYR A 508 -19.98 8.90 25.88
C TYR A 508 -18.95 10.02 25.68
N ASP A 509 -17.90 10.10 26.51
CA ASP A 509 -16.84 11.12 26.42
C ASP A 509 -16.05 10.97 25.10
N GLN A 510 -15.78 9.74 24.65
CA GLN A 510 -15.22 9.47 23.32
C GLN A 510 -16.14 9.95 22.18
N LEU A 511 -17.43 9.60 22.21
CA LEU A 511 -18.42 10.03 21.22
C LEU A 511 -18.59 11.55 21.22
N GLN A 512 -18.60 12.19 22.39
CA GLN A 512 -18.70 13.65 22.51
C GLN A 512 -17.47 14.35 21.93
N ASN A 513 -16.28 13.77 22.07
CA ASN A 513 -15.06 14.29 21.44
C ASN A 513 -15.02 14.04 19.92
N GLN A 514 -15.52 12.90 19.43
CA GLN A 514 -15.74 12.67 17.99
C GLN A 514 -16.73 13.69 17.41
N ILE A 515 -17.82 13.99 18.13
CA ILE A 515 -18.80 15.01 17.74
C ILE A 515 -18.17 16.42 17.71
N LYS A 516 -17.24 16.76 18.63
CA LYS A 516 -16.48 18.03 18.55
C LYS A 516 -15.64 18.10 17.29
N ILE A 517 -14.83 17.06 17.02
CA ILE A 517 -13.95 16.97 15.83
C ILE A 517 -14.78 17.09 14.55
N LEU A 518 -15.86 16.31 14.41
CA LEU A 518 -16.76 16.35 13.26
C LEU A 518 -17.44 17.72 13.08
N ASN A 519 -17.75 18.44 14.16
CA ASN A 519 -18.27 19.80 14.08
C ASN A 519 -17.19 20.82 13.66
N GLU A 520 -15.92 20.60 14.01
CA GLU A 520 -14.80 21.43 13.58
C GLU A 520 -14.45 21.17 12.10
N GLU A 521 -14.41 19.91 11.67
CA GLU A 521 -14.28 19.51 10.26
C GLU A 521 -15.42 20.07 9.41
N LEU A 522 -16.68 19.98 9.88
CA LEU A 522 -17.85 20.55 9.22
C LEU A 522 -17.81 22.09 9.17
N ARG A 523 -17.22 22.76 10.17
CA ARG A 523 -16.99 24.21 10.14
C ARG A 523 -15.89 24.61 9.15
N MET A 524 -14.82 23.82 9.02
CA MET A 524 -13.78 24.05 8.02
C MET A 524 -14.32 23.80 6.61
N SER A 525 -14.94 22.65 6.36
CA SER A 525 -15.56 22.32 5.07
C SER A 525 -16.61 23.35 4.64
N LYS A 526 -17.35 23.98 5.58
CA LYS A 526 -18.24 25.10 5.26
C LYS A 526 -17.48 26.37 4.85
N ARG A 527 -16.41 26.75 5.54
CA ARG A 527 -15.55 27.88 5.12
C ARG A 527 -14.94 27.66 3.74
N ASP A 528 -14.47 26.45 3.48
CA ASP A 528 -13.90 26.08 2.19
C ASP A 528 -14.98 26.14 1.08
N PHE A 529 -16.21 25.72 1.38
CA PHE A 529 -17.36 25.85 0.48
C PHE A 529 -17.81 27.29 0.25
N ASP A 530 -17.85 28.12 1.30
CA ASP A 530 -18.17 29.55 1.22
C ASP A 530 -17.09 30.30 0.40
N GLN A 531 -15.82 29.94 0.54
CA GLN A 531 -14.73 30.46 -0.30
C GLN A 531 -14.89 30.01 -1.75
N LEU A 532 -15.22 28.74 -2.02
CA LEU A 532 -15.50 28.26 -3.38
C LEU A 532 -16.73 28.93 -4.02
N ILE A 533 -17.69 29.44 -3.23
CA ILE A 533 -18.79 30.29 -3.73
C ILE A 533 -18.27 31.67 -4.14
N ILE A 534 -17.38 32.28 -3.34
CA ILE A 534 -16.73 33.56 -3.68
C ILE A 534 -15.92 33.40 -4.97
N ASP A 535 -15.00 32.43 -5.02
CA ASP A 535 -14.14 32.14 -6.18
C ASP A 535 -14.97 31.87 -7.45
N LYS A 536 -16.10 31.16 -7.33
CA LYS A 536 -17.06 30.93 -8.42
C LYS A 536 -17.71 32.22 -8.91
N ASN A 537 -18.10 33.12 -8.01
CA ASN A 537 -18.71 34.40 -8.38
C ASN A 537 -17.69 35.31 -9.07
N ASP A 538 -16.48 35.39 -8.53
CA ASP A 538 -15.31 36.04 -9.13
C ASP A 538 -15.03 35.54 -10.56
N LEU A 539 -15.11 34.23 -10.78
CA LEU A 539 -14.93 33.61 -12.10
C LEU A 539 -16.12 33.91 -13.03
N ASN A 540 -17.36 33.94 -12.53
CA ASN A 540 -18.53 34.34 -13.32
C ASN A 540 -18.45 35.82 -13.75
N GLU A 541 -17.99 36.73 -12.87
CA GLU A 541 -17.79 38.14 -13.23
C GLU A 541 -16.70 38.30 -14.30
N LYS A 542 -15.58 37.57 -14.18
CA LYS A 542 -14.52 37.52 -15.20
C LYS A 542 -15.05 36.94 -16.53
N PHE A 543 -15.90 35.91 -16.47
CA PHE A 543 -16.53 35.33 -17.66
C PHE A 543 -17.45 36.35 -18.36
N LEU A 544 -18.31 37.05 -17.61
CA LEU A 544 -19.15 38.13 -18.16
C LEU A 544 -18.33 39.29 -18.74
N GLN A 545 -17.19 39.64 -18.14
CA GLN A 545 -16.26 40.62 -18.70
C GLN A 545 -15.64 40.14 -20.03
N PHE A 546 -15.29 38.85 -20.13
CA PHE A 546 -14.80 38.27 -21.39
C PHE A 546 -15.90 38.18 -22.46
N ASP A 547 -17.14 37.81 -22.13
CA ASP A 547 -18.28 37.83 -23.07
C ASP A 547 -18.55 39.25 -23.60
N LEU A 548 -18.47 40.27 -22.73
CA LEU A 548 -18.57 41.67 -23.14
C LEU A 548 -17.40 42.07 -24.06
N TYR A 549 -16.16 41.66 -23.75
CA TYR A 549 -15.01 41.91 -24.62
C TYR A 549 -15.13 41.21 -25.99
N ILE A 550 -15.55 39.95 -26.01
CA ILE A 550 -15.77 39.15 -27.23
C ILE A 550 -16.85 39.83 -28.08
N THR A 551 -18.03 40.12 -27.52
CA THR A 551 -19.13 40.75 -28.27
C THR A 551 -18.83 42.19 -28.72
N LEU A 552 -17.92 42.92 -28.04
CA LEU A 552 -17.37 44.18 -28.54
C LEU A 552 -16.37 43.95 -29.69
N SER A 553 -15.47 42.97 -29.56
CA SER A 553 -14.50 42.63 -30.61
C SER A 553 -15.19 42.16 -31.91
N GLU A 554 -16.25 41.35 -31.81
CA GLU A 554 -17.07 40.98 -32.97
C GLU A 554 -17.70 42.19 -33.66
N LYS A 555 -18.22 43.15 -32.89
CA LYS A 555 -18.82 44.39 -33.44
C LYS A 555 -17.76 45.24 -34.14
N LEU A 556 -16.53 45.26 -33.65
CA LEU A 556 -15.40 45.92 -34.31
C LEU A 556 -14.98 45.19 -35.60
N ILE A 557 -14.88 43.85 -35.57
CA ILE A 557 -14.58 43.03 -36.76
C ILE A 557 -15.66 43.22 -37.82
N LYS A 558 -16.95 43.21 -37.44
CA LYS A 558 -18.07 43.49 -38.35
C LYS A 558 -17.95 44.89 -38.97
N LYS A 559 -17.67 45.93 -38.18
CA LYS A 559 -17.40 47.29 -38.73
C LYS A 559 -16.22 47.34 -39.70
N ILE A 560 -15.13 46.64 -39.41
CA ILE A 560 -13.94 46.58 -40.28
C ILE A 560 -14.24 45.84 -41.59
N ASN A 561 -15.01 44.74 -41.52
CA ASN A 561 -15.43 44.00 -42.71
C ASN A 561 -16.36 44.84 -43.59
N ASN A 562 -17.37 45.50 -43.02
CA ASN A 562 -18.23 46.42 -43.75
C ASN A 562 -17.41 47.53 -44.44
N GLY A 563 -16.51 48.20 -43.72
CA GLY A 563 -15.64 49.23 -44.32
C GLY A 563 -14.71 48.69 -45.41
N LYS A 564 -14.25 47.43 -45.30
CA LYS A 564 -13.51 46.75 -46.37
C LYS A 564 -14.39 46.47 -47.59
N GLU A 565 -15.65 46.09 -47.40
CA GLU A 565 -16.63 45.90 -48.47
C GLU A 565 -16.92 47.23 -49.18
N ASP A 566 -17.08 48.32 -48.42
CA ASP A 566 -17.22 49.68 -48.96
C ASP A 566 -16.00 50.07 -49.82
N TYR A 567 -14.77 49.93 -49.31
CA TYR A 567 -13.55 50.21 -50.07
C TYR A 567 -13.39 49.32 -51.33
N LEU A 568 -13.84 48.06 -51.28
CA LEU A 568 -13.85 47.19 -52.46
C LEU A 568 -14.87 47.66 -53.50
N VAL A 569 -16.00 48.25 -53.10
CA VAL A 569 -16.95 48.88 -54.04
C VAL A 569 -16.34 50.15 -54.65
N GLU A 570 -15.66 50.99 -53.86
CA GLU A 570 -14.93 52.17 -54.35
C GLU A 570 -13.82 51.79 -55.35
N GLU A 571 -13.01 50.76 -55.04
CA GLU A 571 -11.96 50.27 -55.94
C GLU A 571 -12.55 49.74 -57.26
N ASN A 572 -13.69 49.06 -57.22
CA ASN A 572 -14.38 48.58 -58.42
C ASN A 572 -14.96 49.74 -59.25
N LEU A 573 -15.52 50.77 -58.62
CA LEU A 573 -15.98 51.99 -59.29
C LEU A 573 -14.81 52.72 -59.98
N LEU A 574 -13.70 52.95 -59.27
CA LEU A 574 -12.48 53.54 -59.82
C LEU A 574 -11.91 52.71 -60.99
N ASN A 575 -11.92 51.39 -60.89
CA ASN A 575 -11.51 50.51 -61.99
C ASN A 575 -12.44 50.60 -63.22
N ILE A 576 -13.74 50.83 -63.04
CA ILE A 576 -14.69 51.10 -64.15
C ILE A 576 -14.41 52.45 -64.78
N GLU A 577 -14.17 53.50 -63.99
CA GLU A 577 -13.81 54.83 -64.51
C GLU A 577 -12.47 54.82 -65.26
N LEU A 578 -11.45 54.14 -64.71
CA LEU A 578 -10.16 53.94 -65.38
C LEU A 578 -10.30 53.16 -66.70
N LYS A 579 -11.18 52.15 -66.77
CA LYS A 579 -11.50 51.47 -68.03
C LYS A 579 -12.21 52.40 -69.01
N ARG A 580 -13.15 53.24 -68.56
CA ARG A 580 -13.83 54.24 -69.41
C ARG A 580 -12.83 55.26 -69.97
N LEU A 581 -11.94 55.80 -69.13
CA LEU A 581 -10.91 56.76 -69.54
C LEU A 581 -9.89 56.15 -70.49
N LYS A 582 -9.43 54.90 -70.23
CA LYS A 582 -8.56 54.16 -71.17
C LYS A 582 -9.22 53.97 -72.53
N ASN A 583 -10.50 53.58 -72.58
CA ASN A 583 -11.21 53.42 -73.85
C ASN A 583 -11.35 54.75 -74.61
N ILE A 584 -11.61 55.87 -73.92
CA ILE A 584 -11.64 57.20 -74.54
C ILE A 584 -10.25 57.55 -75.13
N LEU A 585 -9.16 57.28 -74.39
CA LEU A 585 -7.80 57.49 -74.86
C LEU A 585 -7.46 56.60 -76.08
N TYR A 586 -7.77 55.30 -76.04
CA TYR A 586 -7.55 54.40 -77.18
C TYR A 586 -8.32 54.85 -78.42
N ASN A 587 -9.61 55.17 -78.29
CA ASN A 587 -10.41 55.70 -79.40
C ASN A 587 -9.79 56.99 -79.98
N SER A 588 -9.29 57.90 -79.13
CA SER A 588 -8.62 59.12 -79.59
C SER A 588 -7.29 58.83 -80.30
N SER A 589 -6.56 57.79 -79.88
CA SER A 589 -5.33 57.34 -80.53
C SER A 589 -5.60 56.70 -81.88
N GLU A 590 -6.64 55.87 -82.00
CA GLU A 590 -7.06 55.27 -83.27
C GLU A 590 -7.50 56.33 -84.28
N ILE A 591 -8.27 57.34 -83.84
CA ILE A 591 -8.65 58.50 -84.65
C ILE A 591 -7.39 59.24 -85.12
N ASN A 592 -6.46 59.57 -84.23
CA ASN A 592 -5.23 60.27 -84.59
C ASN A 592 -4.37 59.48 -85.59
N SER A 593 -4.14 58.18 -85.35
CA SER A 593 -3.38 57.34 -86.29
C SER A 593 -4.07 57.17 -87.64
N SER A 594 -5.41 57.16 -87.69
CA SER A 594 -6.16 57.16 -88.97
C SER A 594 -5.98 58.47 -89.74
N LEU A 595 -5.91 59.62 -89.04
CA LEU A 595 -5.65 60.92 -89.64
C LEU A 595 -4.20 61.07 -90.11
N GLU A 596 -3.23 60.56 -89.34
CA GLU A 596 -1.82 60.47 -89.75
C GLU A 596 -1.65 59.60 -91.00
N GLN A 597 -2.34 58.46 -91.06
CA GLN A 597 -2.33 57.59 -92.24
C GLN A 597 -2.91 58.29 -93.48
N GLN A 598 -4.08 58.95 -93.36
CA GLN A 598 -4.66 59.75 -94.45
C GLN A 598 -3.71 60.90 -94.87
N GLN A 599 -3.03 61.55 -93.92
CA GLN A 599 -2.06 62.60 -94.21
C GLN A 599 -0.86 62.06 -95.00
N ILE A 600 -0.34 60.87 -94.67
CA ILE A 600 0.75 60.21 -95.38
C ILE A 600 0.32 59.81 -96.80
N GLU A 601 -0.89 59.28 -96.97
CA GLU A 601 -1.46 58.92 -98.27
C GLU A 601 -1.63 60.15 -99.17
N LEU A 602 -2.17 61.25 -98.64
CA LEU A 602 -2.26 62.53 -99.36
C LEU A 602 -0.88 63.11 -99.71
N GLN A 603 0.09 63.05 -98.79
CA GLN A 603 1.47 63.47 -99.10
C GLN A 603 2.12 62.62 -100.20
N LYS A 604 1.83 61.32 -100.26
CA LYS A 604 2.30 60.41 -101.32
C LYS A 604 1.69 60.80 -102.67
N ALA A 605 0.36 60.94 -102.74
CA ALA A 605 -0.33 61.35 -103.96
C ALA A 605 0.16 62.72 -104.49
N ILE A 606 0.43 63.68 -103.59
CA ILE A 606 1.01 64.99 -103.95
C ILE A 606 2.43 64.85 -104.51
N LYS A 607 3.27 63.95 -103.96
CA LYS A 607 4.62 63.67 -104.48
C LYS A 607 4.56 63.03 -105.86
N GLU A 608 3.70 62.02 -106.04
CA GLU A 608 3.51 61.34 -107.32
C GLU A 608 3.04 62.33 -108.41
N ARG A 609 2.00 63.14 -108.12
CA ARG A 609 1.51 64.15 -109.07
C ARG A 609 2.55 65.23 -109.40
N ARG A 610 3.43 65.60 -108.45
CA ARG A 610 4.58 66.49 -108.72
C ARG A 610 5.58 65.85 -109.68
N MET A 611 5.90 64.57 -109.50
CA MET A 611 6.80 63.83 -110.40
C MET A 611 6.21 63.73 -111.82
N GLU A 612 4.91 63.46 -111.96
CA GLU A 612 4.23 63.48 -113.26
C GLU A 612 4.30 64.85 -113.95
N VAL A 613 4.04 65.94 -113.22
CA VAL A 613 4.11 67.31 -113.76
C VAL A 613 5.56 67.66 -114.16
N GLN A 614 6.55 67.20 -113.38
CA GLN A 614 7.96 67.38 -113.71
C GLN A 614 8.36 66.60 -114.98
N ALA A 615 7.95 65.34 -115.11
CA ALA A 615 8.18 64.52 -116.30
C ALA A 615 7.54 65.15 -117.56
N ASN A 616 6.29 65.62 -117.45
CA ASN A 616 5.62 66.34 -118.53
C ASN A 616 6.35 67.64 -118.89
N SER A 617 6.83 68.41 -117.91
CA SER A 617 7.63 69.63 -118.13
C SER A 617 8.95 69.33 -118.88
N HIS A 618 9.64 68.24 -118.53
CA HIS A 618 10.81 67.78 -119.28
C HIS A 618 10.47 67.37 -120.71
N LEU A 619 9.36 66.65 -120.93
CA LEU A 619 8.90 66.25 -122.25
C LEU A 619 8.51 67.46 -123.13
N PHE A 620 7.89 68.49 -122.55
CA PHE A 620 7.64 69.76 -123.26
C PHE A 620 8.93 70.52 -123.59
N ARG A 621 9.95 70.50 -122.71
CA ARG A 621 11.27 71.09 -123.00
C ARG A 621 11.97 70.38 -124.15
N ILE A 622 11.90 69.04 -124.22
CA ILE A 622 12.44 68.25 -125.33
C ILE A 622 11.73 68.65 -126.64
N ARG A 623 10.39 68.58 -126.68
CA ARG A 623 9.60 68.99 -127.87
C ARG A 623 9.89 70.42 -128.32
N PHE A 624 10.05 71.37 -127.39
CA PHE A 624 10.41 72.75 -127.72
C PHE A 624 11.81 72.85 -128.33
N ASN A 625 12.76 72.04 -127.85
CA ASN A 625 14.09 71.96 -128.45
C ASN A 625 14.07 71.31 -129.84
N ASP A 626 13.23 70.30 -130.07
CA ASP A 626 13.06 69.65 -131.38
C ASP A 626 12.41 70.60 -132.41
N GLU A 627 11.41 71.40 -132.02
CA GLU A 627 10.87 72.44 -132.92
C GLU A 627 11.89 73.57 -133.17
N ARG A 628 12.78 73.83 -132.21
CA ARG A 628 13.88 74.79 -132.39
C ARG A 628 14.94 74.26 -133.36
N THR A 629 15.37 73.01 -133.24
CA THR A 629 16.31 72.42 -134.21
C THR A 629 15.68 72.29 -135.60
N LYS A 630 14.38 72.00 -135.73
CA LYS A 630 13.64 72.08 -137.01
C LYS A 630 13.63 73.50 -137.60
N LYS A 631 13.41 74.53 -136.78
CA LYS A 631 13.51 75.93 -137.23
C LYS A 631 14.92 76.22 -137.74
N ASP A 632 15.94 75.77 -137.02
CA ASP A 632 17.33 76.03 -137.36
C ASP A 632 17.74 75.26 -138.63
N THR A 633 17.28 74.01 -138.84
CA THR A 633 17.47 73.29 -140.12
C THR A 633 16.71 73.92 -141.28
N ILE A 634 15.49 74.41 -141.09
CA ILE A 634 14.76 75.18 -142.12
C ILE A 634 15.51 76.47 -142.48
N SER A 635 16.13 77.14 -141.50
CA SER A 635 16.99 78.32 -141.76
C SER A 635 18.25 77.95 -142.55
N ALA A 636 18.86 76.80 -142.25
CA ALA A 636 19.99 76.26 -142.99
C ALA A 636 19.58 75.83 -144.41
N GLU A 637 18.42 75.21 -144.60
CA GLU A 637 17.85 74.92 -145.92
C GLU A 637 17.57 76.18 -146.73
N LEU A 638 17.10 77.27 -146.10
CA LEU A 638 16.88 78.54 -146.77
C LEU A 638 18.20 79.19 -147.21
N ALA A 639 19.24 79.15 -146.37
CA ALA A 639 20.59 79.55 -146.74
C ALA A 639 21.19 78.64 -147.85
N MET A 640 20.93 77.34 -147.79
CA MET A 640 21.28 76.40 -148.87
C MET A 640 20.50 76.68 -150.14
N ARG A 641 19.24 77.11 -150.10
CA ARG A 641 18.48 77.50 -151.30
C ARG A 641 18.99 78.82 -151.88
N ILE A 642 19.35 79.81 -151.06
CA ILE A 642 20.00 81.05 -151.54
C ILE A 642 21.34 80.72 -152.23
N THR A 643 22.19 79.91 -151.60
CA THR A 643 23.47 79.49 -152.20
C THR A 643 23.31 78.50 -153.36
N LYS A 644 22.20 77.76 -153.44
CA LYS A 644 21.85 76.92 -154.59
C LYS A 644 21.25 77.74 -155.74
N VAL A 645 20.63 78.89 -155.47
CA VAL A 645 20.24 79.88 -156.49
C VAL A 645 21.45 80.64 -157.03
N SER A 646 22.41 81.05 -156.20
CA SER A 646 23.67 81.63 -156.69
C SER A 646 24.51 80.60 -157.47
N LYS A 647 24.60 79.36 -156.96
CA LYS A 647 25.19 78.24 -157.71
C LYS A 647 24.37 77.82 -158.93
N LEU A 648 23.08 78.16 -159.05
CA LEU A 648 22.27 77.95 -160.25
C LEU A 648 22.43 79.08 -161.28
N LYS A 649 22.72 80.33 -160.86
CA LYS A 649 23.28 81.34 -161.78
C LYS A 649 24.62 80.85 -162.34
N GLN A 650 25.57 80.53 -161.47
CA GLN A 650 26.87 80.00 -161.88
C GLN A 650 26.78 78.65 -162.63
N ARG A 651 25.71 77.87 -162.45
CA ARG A 651 25.45 76.65 -163.25
C ARG A 651 24.72 76.91 -164.56
N TYR A 652 23.95 77.98 -164.73
CA TYR A 652 23.56 78.41 -166.08
C TYR A 652 24.77 78.95 -166.86
N GLU A 653 25.84 79.34 -166.16
CA GLU A 653 27.16 79.60 -166.73
C GLU A 653 28.05 78.33 -166.90
N THR A 654 27.72 77.13 -166.31
CA THR A 654 28.66 75.95 -166.24
C THR A 654 28.16 74.44 -166.08
N PHE A 655 26.87 74.05 -165.93
CA PHE A 655 26.31 72.84 -165.18
C PHE A 655 26.62 71.26 -165.39
N SER A 656 26.68 70.41 -164.21
CA SER A 656 26.93 68.88 -163.77
C SER A 656 26.19 67.97 -162.53
N ILE A 657 26.63 66.79 -161.84
CA ILE A 657 25.84 65.67 -160.98
C ILE A 657 26.33 64.85 -159.58
N THR A 658 25.61 63.87 -158.81
CA THR A 658 25.98 62.99 -157.50
C THR A 658 25.04 61.78 -156.81
N LEU A 659 25.39 60.82 -155.80
CA LEU A 659 24.55 59.67 -155.03
C LEU A 659 25.04 58.73 -153.72
N ASN A 660 24.25 57.76 -153.00
CA ASN A 660 24.44 56.47 -152.04
C ASN A 660 24.20 56.35 -150.40
N THR A 661 24.10 55.32 -149.40
CA THR A 661 23.86 53.79 -148.94
C THR A 661 23.90 53.47 -147.29
N GLU A 662 23.69 52.39 -146.36
CA GLU A 662 23.13 50.93 -146.00
C GLU A 662 23.02 50.40 -144.39
N LYS A 663 22.68 49.10 -143.86
CA LYS A 663 22.25 48.61 -142.37
C LYS A 663 22.36 47.06 -141.69
N SER A 664 22.01 46.65 -140.36
CA SER A 664 22.08 45.25 -139.55
C SER A 664 21.32 44.88 -138.09
N ASN A 665 21.41 43.64 -137.35
CA ASN A 665 20.63 42.98 -136.08
C ASN A 665 21.29 41.72 -135.18
N GLU A 666 20.92 40.85 -134.08
CA GLU A 666 20.10 40.59 -132.71
C GLU A 666 20.29 39.16 -131.80
N ASP A 667 19.84 38.85 -130.47
CA ASP A 667 19.39 37.48 -129.68
C ASP A 667 19.68 36.94 -128.08
N ASN A 668 18.84 36.02 -127.37
CA ASN A 668 18.75 34.91 -126.16
C ASN A 668 19.28 34.82 -124.57
N VAL A 669 19.10 33.90 -123.45
CA VAL A 669 18.23 32.77 -122.71
C VAL A 669 18.63 32.10 -121.20
N LEU A 670 17.82 31.27 -120.34
CA LEU A 670 18.07 30.11 -119.20
C LEU A 670 17.47 29.94 -117.62
N ALA A 671 17.45 28.75 -116.80
CA ALA A 671 16.86 28.43 -115.32
C ALA A 671 17.13 27.05 -114.36
N GLN A 672 16.69 26.79 -113.01
CA GLN A 672 16.82 25.49 -112.04
C GLN A 672 16.12 25.25 -110.52
N ALA A 673 16.20 24.09 -109.65
CA ALA A 673 15.50 23.71 -108.24
C ALA A 673 15.92 22.50 -107.12
N GLN A 674 15.27 22.14 -105.88
CA GLN A 674 15.63 21.04 -104.73
C GLN A 674 14.63 20.40 -103.51
N TYR A 675 15.01 19.66 -102.34
CA TYR A 675 14.20 18.68 -101.32
C TYR A 675 14.51 18.39 -99.66
N VAL A 676 13.85 17.48 -98.76
CA VAL A 676 13.91 17.35 -97.16
C VAL A 676 13.55 16.13 -96.10
N ILE A 677 13.04 14.89 -96.35
CA ILE A 677 12.10 14.07 -95.43
C ILE A 677 12.51 13.33 -94.08
N LYS A 678 13.78 13.06 -93.72
CA LYS A 678 14.13 11.94 -92.77
C LYS A 678 13.90 12.12 -91.24
N SER A 679 13.30 13.21 -90.76
CA SER A 679 13.21 13.55 -89.32
C SER A 679 11.92 13.14 -88.60
N ALA A 680 10.87 12.76 -89.33
CA ALA A 680 9.54 12.54 -88.76
C ALA A 680 9.39 11.21 -87.98
N GLN A 681 10.14 10.17 -88.34
CA GLN A 681 9.85 8.80 -87.89
C GLN A 681 10.34 8.47 -86.47
N MET A 682 11.39 9.13 -85.97
CA MET A 682 11.96 8.85 -84.63
C MET A 682 11.15 9.38 -83.44
N LYS A 683 9.97 9.98 -83.66
CA LYS A 683 9.16 10.60 -82.59
C LYS A 683 7.94 9.79 -82.16
N GLU A 684 7.59 8.71 -82.87
CA GLU A 684 6.39 7.91 -82.58
C GLU A 684 6.69 6.65 -81.74
N ASP A 685 7.84 6.00 -81.97
CA ASP A 685 8.20 4.74 -81.31
C ASP A 685 8.43 4.86 -79.79
N LEU A 686 8.79 6.06 -79.31
CA LEU A 686 9.00 6.34 -77.88
C LEU A 686 7.71 6.45 -77.04
N LEU A 687 6.53 6.52 -77.68
CA LEU A 687 5.25 6.50 -76.96
C LEU A 687 4.66 5.09 -76.82
N LYS A 688 4.97 4.17 -77.75
CA LYS A 688 4.43 2.79 -77.73
C LYS A 688 5.11 1.85 -76.71
N GLN A 689 6.06 2.36 -75.93
CA GLN A 689 6.73 1.63 -74.85
C GLN A 689 6.18 1.95 -73.44
N GLY A 690 5.28 2.94 -73.30
CA GLY A 690 4.58 3.23 -72.05
C GLY A 690 3.47 2.20 -71.77
N ASP A 691 2.51 2.10 -72.69
CA ASP A 691 1.28 1.31 -72.59
C ASP A 691 1.51 -0.20 -72.29
N GLN A 692 2.70 -0.73 -72.62
CA GLN A 692 3.04 -2.13 -72.38
C GLN A 692 3.50 -2.43 -70.94
N LEU A 693 3.84 -1.41 -70.13
CA LEU A 693 4.23 -1.58 -68.73
C LEU A 693 3.02 -1.57 -67.78
N GLU A 694 2.00 -0.74 -68.01
CA GLU A 694 0.77 -0.75 -67.20
C GLU A 694 -0.01 -2.08 -67.36
N ALA A 695 0.01 -2.68 -68.56
CA ALA A 695 -0.62 -3.97 -68.83
C ALA A 695 0.00 -5.17 -68.08
N LEU A 696 1.19 -5.00 -67.47
CA LEU A 696 1.84 -6.02 -66.64
C LEU A 696 1.51 -5.89 -65.15
N VAL A 697 1.18 -4.68 -64.66
CA VAL A 697 0.82 -4.46 -63.24
C VAL A 697 -0.49 -5.16 -62.89
N ILE A 698 -1.52 -5.00 -63.73
CA ILE A 698 -2.87 -5.54 -63.49
C ILE A 698 -2.88 -7.09 -63.47
N LYS A 699 -1.93 -7.76 -64.14
CA LYS A 699 -1.80 -9.23 -64.07
C LYS A 699 -1.23 -9.69 -62.73
N ALA A 700 -0.19 -9.01 -62.23
CA ALA A 700 0.42 -9.34 -60.94
C ALA A 700 -0.57 -9.23 -59.77
N GLU A 701 -1.51 -8.27 -59.83
CA GLU A 701 -2.57 -8.13 -58.81
C GLU A 701 -3.57 -9.30 -58.83
N THR A 702 -3.93 -9.84 -60.01
CA THR A 702 -4.80 -11.04 -60.06
C THR A 702 -4.10 -12.31 -59.58
N GLU A 703 -2.79 -12.44 -59.84
CA GLU A 703 -1.96 -13.50 -59.25
C GLU A 703 -1.79 -13.30 -57.73
N LEU A 704 -1.92 -12.05 -57.24
CA LEU A 704 -2.08 -11.69 -55.82
C LEU A 704 -3.52 -11.84 -55.26
N ARG A 705 -4.46 -12.47 -56.01
CA ARG A 705 -5.73 -12.99 -55.46
C ARG A 705 -5.85 -14.51 -55.43
N ALA A 706 -5.33 -15.24 -56.42
CA ALA A 706 -5.59 -16.68 -56.56
C ALA A 706 -5.06 -17.59 -55.41
N LEU A 707 -3.97 -17.22 -54.75
CA LEU A 707 -3.12 -18.14 -54.02
C LEU A 707 -3.41 -18.24 -52.48
N GLU A 708 -4.09 -17.29 -51.80
CA GLU A 708 -4.38 -17.45 -50.34
C GLU A 708 -5.44 -18.51 -50.12
N ASN A 709 -6.35 -18.68 -51.07
CA ASN A 709 -7.24 -19.84 -51.13
C ASN A 709 -6.43 -21.15 -51.14
N THR A 710 -5.23 -21.18 -51.76
CA THR A 710 -4.34 -22.36 -51.67
C THR A 710 -3.64 -22.47 -50.30
N VAL A 711 -3.28 -21.35 -49.66
CA VAL A 711 -2.67 -21.33 -48.32
C VAL A 711 -3.65 -21.73 -47.21
N GLN A 712 -4.92 -21.32 -47.29
CA GLN A 712 -5.96 -21.75 -46.35
C GLN A 712 -6.27 -23.24 -46.50
N ILE A 713 -6.37 -23.75 -47.74
CA ILE A 713 -6.56 -25.19 -48.00
C ILE A 713 -5.34 -26.02 -47.54
N LEU A 714 -4.11 -25.51 -47.72
CA LEU A 714 -2.89 -26.14 -47.21
C LEU A 714 -2.81 -26.15 -45.68
N LYS A 715 -3.35 -25.14 -44.99
CA LYS A 715 -3.46 -25.15 -43.51
C LYS A 715 -4.42 -26.23 -43.03
N TRP A 716 -5.58 -26.39 -43.69
CA TRP A 716 -6.59 -27.38 -43.29
C TRP A 716 -6.09 -28.82 -43.45
N ASN A 717 -5.56 -29.18 -44.63
CA ASN A 717 -5.03 -30.54 -44.87
C ASN A 717 -3.86 -30.91 -43.94
N ASN A 718 -3.03 -29.94 -43.51
CA ASN A 718 -1.97 -30.18 -42.52
C ASN A 718 -2.50 -30.49 -41.10
N THR A 719 -3.74 -30.10 -40.77
CA THR A 719 -4.32 -30.42 -39.44
C THR A 719 -4.86 -31.84 -39.34
N ASP A 720 -5.30 -32.46 -40.43
CA ASP A 720 -5.79 -33.84 -40.41
C ASP A 720 -4.69 -34.89 -40.64
N VAL A 721 -3.65 -34.58 -41.44
CA VAL A 721 -2.47 -35.47 -41.55
C VAL A 721 -1.75 -35.63 -40.19
N LYS A 722 -1.82 -34.61 -39.31
CA LYS A 722 -1.31 -34.71 -37.93
C LYS A 722 -2.14 -35.61 -37.00
N LYS A 723 -3.39 -35.94 -37.32
CA LYS A 723 -4.23 -36.86 -36.52
C LYS A 723 -3.97 -38.33 -36.84
N ASN A 724 -3.32 -38.64 -37.96
CA ASN A 724 -3.14 -40.00 -38.48
C ASN A 724 -1.73 -40.58 -38.28
N PHE A 725 -0.93 -40.03 -37.35
CA PHE A 725 0.45 -40.46 -37.09
C PHE A 725 0.84 -40.60 -35.60
N GLU A 726 -0.10 -41.00 -34.75
CA GLU A 726 0.21 -41.62 -33.45
C GLU A 726 -0.06 -43.13 -33.47
N LYS A 727 0.49 -43.87 -32.50
CA LYS A 727 0.76 -45.31 -32.64
C LYS A 727 -0.39 -46.23 -32.17
N LEU A 728 -0.36 -47.43 -32.73
CA LEU A 728 -1.30 -48.54 -32.55
C LEU A 728 -1.61 -48.93 -31.10
N ASN A 729 -2.87 -49.33 -30.91
CA ASN A 729 -3.39 -50.38 -30.03
C ASN A 729 -2.54 -50.86 -28.83
N GLU A 730 -3.00 -50.54 -27.63
CA GLU A 730 -2.90 -51.44 -26.47
C GLU A 730 -4.27 -51.48 -25.77
N SER A 731 -5.11 -52.44 -26.18
CA SER A 731 -6.41 -52.71 -25.57
C SER A 731 -6.44 -54.09 -24.91
N SER A 732 -5.68 -54.23 -23.83
CA SER A 732 -5.87 -55.26 -22.81
C SER A 732 -6.01 -54.56 -21.44
N SER A 733 -6.96 -55.01 -20.62
CA SER A 733 -7.45 -54.23 -19.48
C SER A 733 -6.41 -53.96 -18.39
N GLU A 734 -5.37 -54.79 -18.33
CA GLU A 734 -4.36 -54.80 -17.26
C GLU A 734 -3.21 -53.80 -17.50
N ILE A 735 -3.09 -53.25 -18.73
CA ILE A 735 -2.13 -52.18 -19.03
C ILE A 735 -2.69 -50.80 -18.66
N ASN A 736 -4.01 -50.61 -18.59
CA ASN A 736 -4.61 -49.31 -18.27
C ASN A 736 -4.29 -48.85 -16.84
N GLU A 737 -4.41 -49.71 -15.83
CA GLU A 737 -4.06 -49.34 -14.45
C GLU A 737 -2.55 -49.06 -14.31
N MET A 738 -1.71 -49.87 -14.96
CA MET A 738 -0.26 -49.66 -15.03
C MET A 738 0.08 -48.33 -15.73
N LYS A 739 -0.67 -47.95 -16.77
CA LYS A 739 -0.57 -46.66 -17.43
C LYS A 739 -1.13 -45.51 -16.61
N GLU A 740 -2.21 -45.64 -15.86
CA GLU A 740 -2.69 -44.57 -14.99
C GLU A 740 -1.66 -44.26 -13.89
N PHE A 741 -1.02 -45.28 -13.30
CA PHE A 741 0.08 -45.06 -12.36
C PHE A 741 1.37 -44.55 -13.02
N GLU A 742 1.75 -45.05 -14.21
CA GLU A 742 2.88 -44.50 -14.97
C GLU A 742 2.59 -43.10 -15.51
N GLU A 743 1.35 -42.74 -15.86
CA GLU A 743 0.95 -41.41 -16.32
C GLU A 743 0.79 -40.45 -15.15
N HIS A 744 0.38 -40.89 -13.97
CA HIS A 744 0.51 -40.08 -12.76
C HIS A 744 1.99 -39.84 -12.40
N LEU A 745 2.87 -40.85 -12.48
CA LEU A 745 4.30 -40.68 -12.27
C LEU A 745 4.97 -39.83 -13.37
N ARG A 746 4.57 -39.99 -14.64
CA ARG A 746 5.06 -39.19 -15.76
C ARG A 746 4.50 -37.77 -15.68
N ALA A 747 3.22 -37.55 -15.41
CA ALA A 747 2.65 -36.22 -15.23
C ALA A 747 3.19 -35.51 -13.98
N VAL A 748 3.47 -36.20 -12.87
CA VAL A 748 4.16 -35.61 -11.71
C VAL A 748 5.63 -35.31 -12.04
N THR A 749 6.37 -36.24 -12.66
CA THR A 749 7.77 -35.96 -13.05
C THR A 749 7.89 -34.97 -14.20
N GLU A 750 6.89 -34.83 -15.05
CA GLU A 750 6.79 -33.80 -16.09
C GLU A 750 6.32 -32.47 -15.53
N GLN A 751 5.37 -32.42 -14.59
CA GLN A 751 5.11 -31.21 -13.81
C GLN A 751 6.37 -30.79 -13.02
N VAL A 752 7.19 -31.72 -12.53
CA VAL A 752 8.48 -31.41 -11.90
C VAL A 752 9.53 -31.00 -12.94
N LYS A 753 9.60 -31.60 -14.13
CA LYS A 753 10.48 -31.17 -15.23
C LYS A 753 10.05 -29.83 -15.81
N ILE A 754 8.75 -29.51 -15.84
CA ILE A 754 8.16 -28.25 -16.29
C ILE A 754 8.32 -27.19 -15.20
N ARG A 755 8.13 -27.51 -13.92
CA ARG A 755 8.48 -26.59 -12.81
C ARG A 755 9.99 -26.36 -12.74
N ARG A 756 10.84 -27.36 -13.01
CA ARG A 756 12.31 -27.21 -13.12
C ARG A 756 12.76 -26.48 -14.39
N LYS A 757 12.08 -26.67 -15.54
CA LYS A 757 12.29 -25.88 -16.75
C LYS A 757 11.83 -24.45 -16.52
N LEU A 758 10.62 -24.21 -16.03
CA LEU A 758 10.17 -22.88 -15.61
C LEU A 758 11.11 -22.25 -14.58
N LEU A 759 11.63 -22.98 -13.58
CA LEU A 759 12.66 -22.45 -12.67
C LEU A 759 13.97 -22.14 -13.39
N LYS A 760 14.39 -22.94 -14.38
CA LYS A 760 15.52 -22.62 -15.24
C LYS A 760 15.23 -21.41 -16.12
N ASP A 761 14.15 -21.40 -16.91
CA ASP A 761 13.66 -20.29 -17.73
C ASP A 761 13.43 -19.01 -16.92
N PHE A 762 12.98 -19.10 -15.65
CA PHE A 762 12.87 -17.96 -14.74
C PHE A 762 14.24 -17.56 -14.19
N SER A 763 15.16 -18.50 -13.90
CA SER A 763 16.54 -18.16 -13.53
C SER A 763 17.34 -17.60 -14.72
N GLU A 764 17.05 -18.03 -15.94
CA GLU A 764 17.70 -17.63 -17.19
C GLU A 764 17.07 -16.33 -17.71
N ARG A 765 15.76 -16.11 -17.54
CA ARG A 765 15.14 -14.79 -17.68
C ARG A 765 15.62 -13.85 -16.58
N HIS A 766 15.78 -14.27 -15.32
CA HIS A 766 16.30 -13.42 -14.24
C HIS A 766 17.78 -13.09 -14.45
N ASN A 767 18.58 -14.03 -14.92
CA ASN A 767 19.98 -13.80 -15.31
C ASN A 767 20.08 -12.99 -16.60
N SER A 768 19.14 -13.14 -17.54
CA SER A 768 19.04 -12.27 -18.72
C SER A 768 18.56 -10.88 -18.34
N ILE A 769 17.64 -10.73 -17.38
CA ILE A 769 17.21 -9.44 -16.82
C ILE A 769 18.36 -8.80 -16.05
N LYS A 770 19.16 -9.56 -15.29
CA LYS A 770 20.41 -9.06 -14.68
C LYS A 770 21.42 -8.63 -15.74
N ARG A 771 21.59 -9.40 -16.83
CA ARG A 771 22.42 -9.00 -17.99
C ARG A 771 21.86 -7.76 -18.69
N PHE A 772 20.55 -7.64 -18.89
CA PHE A 772 19.91 -6.45 -19.45
C PHE A 772 20.01 -5.25 -18.50
N GLN A 773 19.89 -5.43 -17.19
CA GLN A 773 20.14 -4.38 -16.20
C GLN A 773 21.61 -3.98 -16.16
N GLN A 774 22.54 -4.92 -16.36
CA GLN A 774 23.97 -4.64 -16.48
C GLN A 774 24.31 -3.95 -17.80
N ILE A 775 23.66 -4.31 -18.91
CA ILE A 775 23.76 -3.65 -20.22
C ILE A 775 23.11 -2.26 -20.15
N ILE A 776 21.97 -2.09 -19.47
CA ILE A 776 21.32 -0.78 -19.27
C ILE A 776 22.17 0.10 -18.34
N ARG A 777 22.85 -0.47 -17.34
CA ARG A 777 23.87 0.26 -16.56
C ARG A 777 25.07 0.62 -17.43
N GLN A 778 25.60 -0.29 -18.25
CA GLN A 778 26.68 0.01 -19.18
C GLN A 778 26.27 1.04 -20.24
N GLN A 779 25.03 1.00 -20.73
CA GLN A 779 24.47 2.00 -21.66
C GLN A 779 24.26 3.33 -20.97
N ARG A 780 23.85 3.37 -19.70
CA ARG A 780 23.86 4.62 -18.91
C ARG A 780 25.27 5.11 -18.72
N ASN A 781 26.19 4.35 -18.13
CA ASN A 781 27.59 4.75 -18.00
C ASN A 781 28.23 5.20 -19.33
N ILE A 782 27.93 4.57 -20.46
CA ILE A 782 28.42 4.99 -21.80
C ILE A 782 27.69 6.25 -22.27
N GLN A 783 26.39 6.39 -22.02
CA GLN A 783 25.64 7.60 -22.36
C GLN A 783 26.04 8.77 -21.46
N ASP A 784 26.35 8.54 -20.18
CA ASP A 784 26.90 9.50 -19.22
C ASP A 784 28.31 9.91 -19.67
N ILE A 785 29.17 8.97 -20.10
CA ILE A 785 30.47 9.27 -20.73
C ILE A 785 30.30 10.06 -22.04
N ILE A 786 29.32 9.74 -22.88
CA ILE A 786 29.02 10.51 -24.10
C ILE A 786 28.44 11.90 -23.73
N GLN A 787 27.70 12.00 -22.63
CA GLN A 787 27.21 13.27 -22.10
C GLN A 787 28.38 14.12 -21.61
N ASP A 788 29.34 13.52 -20.88
CA ASP A 788 30.58 14.16 -20.43
C ASP A 788 31.49 14.54 -21.61
N GLU A 789 31.64 13.68 -22.63
CA GLU A 789 32.40 13.98 -23.86
C GLU A 789 31.73 15.11 -24.65
N LEU A 790 30.39 15.13 -24.76
CA LEU A 790 29.64 16.24 -25.37
C LEU A 790 29.73 17.53 -24.54
N ASP A 791 29.70 17.44 -23.21
CA ASP A 791 29.90 18.59 -22.32
C ASP A 791 31.34 19.11 -22.40
N ILE A 792 32.32 18.24 -22.57
CA ILE A 792 33.72 18.60 -22.83
C ILE A 792 33.86 19.24 -24.21
N ASP A 793 33.24 18.69 -25.27
CA ASP A 793 33.26 19.28 -26.61
C ASP A 793 32.52 20.62 -26.64
N VAL A 794 31.39 20.76 -25.95
CA VAL A 794 30.68 22.05 -25.78
C VAL A 794 31.51 23.03 -24.97
N ARG A 795 32.23 22.58 -23.93
CA ARG A 795 33.17 23.43 -23.19
C ARG A 795 34.35 23.85 -24.07
N LEU A 796 34.95 22.94 -24.84
CA LEU A 796 36.04 23.23 -25.77
C LEU A 796 35.60 24.14 -26.93
N GLN A 797 34.39 23.96 -27.46
CA GLN A 797 33.79 24.89 -28.42
C GLN A 797 33.50 26.25 -27.76
N SER A 798 32.99 26.28 -26.53
CA SER A 798 32.80 27.53 -25.79
C SER A 798 34.13 28.23 -25.50
N GLU A 799 35.20 27.48 -25.20
CA GLU A 799 36.54 28.02 -25.00
C GLU A 799 37.17 28.48 -26.32
N ALA A 800 36.96 27.75 -27.41
CA ALA A 800 37.40 28.16 -28.74
C ALA A 800 36.68 29.44 -29.19
N ASN A 801 35.35 29.49 -29.01
CA ASN A 801 34.54 30.69 -29.27
C ASN A 801 34.96 31.85 -28.37
N ASN A 802 35.15 31.63 -27.06
CA ASN A 802 35.69 32.65 -26.15
C ASN A 802 37.11 33.11 -26.54
N LYS A 803 37.97 32.22 -27.07
CA LYS A 803 39.32 32.58 -27.56
C LYS A 803 39.24 33.36 -28.89
N ILE A 804 38.31 33.00 -29.78
CA ILE A 804 38.02 33.72 -31.02
C ILE A 804 37.40 35.08 -30.71
N GLU A 805 36.44 35.19 -29.80
CA GLU A 805 35.89 36.45 -29.31
C GLU A 805 36.94 37.31 -28.61
N GLN A 806 37.82 36.73 -27.78
CA GLN A 806 38.94 37.47 -27.18
C GLN A 806 39.97 37.92 -28.22
N GLN A 807 40.21 37.14 -29.28
CA GLN A 807 41.06 37.55 -30.40
C GLN A 807 40.41 38.65 -31.23
N LEU A 808 39.13 38.53 -31.59
CA LEU A 808 38.34 39.56 -32.26
C LEU A 808 38.28 40.85 -31.43
N VAL A 809 37.99 40.76 -30.12
CA VAL A 809 38.02 41.90 -29.20
C VAL A 809 39.43 42.47 -29.08
N SER A 810 40.51 41.66 -29.13
CA SER A 810 41.88 42.19 -29.14
C SER A 810 42.22 42.94 -30.43
N LEU A 811 41.71 42.49 -31.58
CA LEU A 811 41.87 43.16 -32.88
C LEU A 811 41.02 44.44 -32.95
N CYS A 812 39.77 44.40 -32.47
CA CYS A 812 38.89 45.57 -32.35
C CYS A 812 39.33 46.57 -31.25
N LEU A 813 40.25 46.18 -30.36
CA LEU A 813 40.92 47.10 -29.42
C LEU A 813 42.32 47.55 -29.89
N ALA A 814 42.86 46.94 -30.94
CA ALA A 814 44.11 47.34 -31.59
C ALA A 814 43.88 48.30 -32.77
N ILE A 815 42.69 48.29 -33.36
CA ILE A 815 42.27 49.19 -34.44
C ILE A 815 41.27 50.21 -33.86
N GLY A 816 41.77 51.39 -33.51
CA GLY A 816 40.94 52.54 -33.17
C GLY A 816 40.45 53.26 -34.42
N ASP A 817 39.14 53.46 -34.48
CA ASP A 817 38.34 54.33 -35.36
C ASP A 817 38.50 54.24 -36.89
N ASP A 818 37.37 53.85 -37.51
CA ASP A 818 36.90 54.11 -38.88
C ASP A 818 37.69 53.67 -40.14
N ASN A 819 36.93 53.06 -41.06
CA ASN A 819 37.24 52.82 -42.50
C ASN A 819 38.41 51.89 -42.85
N ASN A 820 38.21 50.56 -42.73
CA ASN A 820 38.40 49.57 -43.83
C ASN A 820 38.43 48.11 -43.31
N VAL A 821 37.27 47.55 -42.90
CA VAL A 821 37.16 46.14 -42.46
C VAL A 821 36.13 45.33 -43.28
N ILE A 822 35.34 45.98 -44.14
CA ILE A 822 34.32 45.31 -44.97
C ILE A 822 34.97 44.41 -46.05
N GLU A 823 36.13 44.78 -46.61
CA GLU A 823 36.78 44.03 -47.71
C GLU A 823 37.60 42.80 -47.28
N ILE A 824 37.87 42.59 -46.00
CA ILE A 824 38.68 41.43 -45.53
C ILE A 824 37.80 40.21 -45.18
N VAL A 825 36.52 40.42 -44.87
CA VAL A 825 35.58 39.33 -44.58
C VAL A 825 35.19 38.53 -45.83
N GLU A 826 35.29 39.12 -47.03
CA GLU A 826 34.98 38.44 -48.30
C GLU A 826 36.12 37.57 -48.87
N GLN A 827 37.32 37.53 -48.26
CA GLN A 827 38.45 36.70 -48.74
C GLN A 827 38.82 35.48 -47.87
N LEU A 828 37.98 35.12 -46.90
CA LEU A 828 38.13 33.87 -46.12
C LEU A 828 36.88 32.98 -46.13
N SER A 829 35.92 33.24 -47.00
CA SER A 829 34.66 32.49 -47.13
C SER A 829 34.66 31.41 -48.24
N VAL A 830 35.69 31.35 -49.09
CA VAL A 830 35.82 30.39 -50.20
C VAL A 830 37.24 29.82 -50.29
N ASP A 831 37.54 28.82 -49.46
CA ASP A 831 38.00 27.49 -49.93
C ASP A 831 38.45 26.55 -48.79
N GLN A 832 37.49 25.80 -48.22
CA GLN A 832 37.80 24.44 -47.75
C GLN A 832 36.55 23.53 -47.69
N SER A 833 36.06 23.16 -48.87
CA SER A 833 34.97 22.19 -49.02
C SER A 833 35.47 20.73 -48.87
N PHE A 834 35.72 20.26 -47.66
CA PHE A 834 35.92 18.82 -47.40
C PHE A 834 34.62 18.12 -47.01
N LYS A 835 33.92 17.61 -48.03
CA LYS A 835 32.87 16.60 -47.84
C LYS A 835 33.50 15.30 -47.34
N ILE A 836 33.18 14.89 -46.12
CA ILE A 836 33.20 13.46 -45.74
C ILE A 836 31.77 13.02 -45.47
N THR A 837 31.09 12.56 -46.54
CA THR A 837 29.86 11.79 -46.41
C THR A 837 30.19 10.38 -45.93
N VAL A 838 29.99 10.07 -44.65
CA VAL A 838 29.98 8.68 -44.18
C VAL A 838 28.58 8.10 -44.31
N LYS A 839 28.35 7.27 -45.32
CA LYS A 839 27.21 6.35 -45.34
C LYS A 839 27.49 5.19 -44.36
N PRO A 840 26.57 4.81 -43.47
CA PRO A 840 26.69 3.55 -42.74
C PRO A 840 26.30 2.37 -43.64
N SER A 841 27.12 2.04 -44.64
CA SER A 841 26.82 0.95 -45.60
C SER A 841 28.03 0.15 -46.11
N ILE A 842 28.31 -0.95 -45.41
CA ILE A 842 28.70 -2.28 -45.96
C ILE A 842 30.11 -2.42 -46.59
N ASN A 843 31.00 -3.12 -45.86
CA ASN A 843 31.63 -4.41 -46.22
C ASN A 843 32.60 -4.80 -45.07
N GLN A 844 32.50 -5.95 -44.39
CA GLN A 844 32.71 -7.34 -44.83
C GLN A 844 34.13 -7.69 -45.36
N SER A 845 34.67 -8.76 -44.76
CA SER A 845 35.63 -9.74 -45.33
C SER A 845 37.15 -9.56 -45.19
N ASN A 846 37.67 -9.96 -44.03
CA ASN A 846 38.58 -11.13 -44.01
C ASN A 846 37.73 -12.31 -43.49
N LYS A 847 37.34 -13.33 -44.27
CA LYS A 847 38.10 -14.32 -45.08
C LYS A 847 38.97 -15.28 -44.27
N GLN A 848 38.33 -16.30 -43.71
CA GLN A 848 38.69 -17.74 -43.75
C GLN A 848 37.61 -18.50 -42.92
N GLN A 849 36.97 -19.61 -43.35
CA GLN A 849 36.99 -20.37 -44.61
C GLN A 849 35.58 -20.90 -44.99
N CYS A 850 35.39 -21.18 -46.29
CA CYS A 850 34.62 -22.29 -46.87
C CYS A 850 33.17 -22.67 -46.43
N LYS A 851 32.26 -22.63 -47.44
CA LYS A 851 31.38 -23.76 -47.89
C LYS A 851 30.18 -24.18 -46.99
N LEU A 852 29.00 -24.59 -47.50
CA LEU A 852 28.43 -24.86 -48.84
C LEU A 852 26.88 -24.66 -48.78
N GLU A 853 26.23 -24.20 -49.87
CA GLU A 853 24.92 -24.68 -50.38
C GLU A 853 23.62 -24.56 -49.49
N LYS A 854 22.36 -24.62 -49.99
CA LYS A 854 21.72 -24.55 -51.33
C LYS A 854 20.22 -24.17 -51.18
N LYS A 855 19.65 -23.58 -52.23
CA LYS A 855 18.23 -23.68 -52.70
C LYS A 855 17.04 -23.12 -51.87
N THR A 856 16.30 -22.20 -52.53
CA THR A 856 14.81 -22.10 -52.70
C THR A 856 13.90 -22.07 -51.45
N LEU A 857 13.07 -21.03 -51.19
CA LEU A 857 11.79 -20.69 -51.86
C LEU A 857 10.86 -21.89 -52.17
N PRO A 858 9.51 -21.77 -52.13
CA PRO A 858 8.68 -20.57 -51.91
C PRO A 858 7.81 -20.74 -50.61
N SER A 859 6.60 -20.21 -50.37
CA SER A 859 5.57 -19.58 -51.24
C SER A 859 4.45 -18.91 -50.41
N LEU A 860 4.09 -17.67 -50.81
CA LEU A 860 2.69 -17.21 -51.04
C LEU A 860 1.79 -16.98 -49.75
N SER A 861 0.74 -16.13 -49.66
CA SER A 861 0.00 -15.28 -50.65
C SER A 861 -1.37 -14.74 -50.13
N ASN A 862 -1.80 -13.50 -50.53
CA ASN A 862 -3.10 -13.04 -51.17
C ASN A 862 -4.45 -12.71 -50.44
N ILE A 863 -5.42 -12.17 -51.22
CA ILE A 863 -6.86 -11.88 -50.93
C ILE A 863 -7.09 -10.74 -49.91
N ASP A 864 -7.05 -9.45 -50.26
CA ASP A 864 -7.24 -8.75 -51.56
C ASP A 864 -8.68 -8.76 -52.14
N ILE A 865 -9.32 -7.57 -52.16
CA ILE A 865 -10.51 -7.18 -52.94
C ILE A 865 -10.35 -5.72 -53.43
N ILE A 866 -10.57 -5.51 -54.74
CA ILE A 866 -10.54 -4.24 -55.53
C ILE A 866 -11.87 -4.22 -56.33
N PRO A 867 -12.21 -3.17 -57.11
CA PRO A 867 -12.81 -1.85 -56.78
C PRO A 867 -14.30 -1.78 -57.21
N ASN A 868 -14.87 -0.56 -57.41
CA ASN A 868 -15.55 -0.13 -58.67
C ASN A 868 -16.09 1.33 -58.56
N ILE A 869 -15.74 2.32 -59.42
CA ILE A 869 -16.17 2.67 -60.81
C ILE A 869 -17.20 3.84 -60.84
N VAL A 870 -17.25 4.61 -61.96
CA VAL A 870 -18.08 5.80 -62.30
C VAL A 870 -17.55 7.13 -61.73
N ASN A 871 -17.00 8.13 -62.46
CA ASN A 871 -16.91 8.52 -63.89
C ASN A 871 -18.03 9.45 -64.45
N ILE A 872 -17.66 10.34 -65.39
CA ILE A 872 -18.49 11.32 -66.15
C ILE A 872 -18.99 12.51 -65.28
N SER A 873 -18.67 13.80 -65.47
CA SER A 873 -18.25 14.68 -66.60
C SER A 873 -19.40 15.48 -67.26
N ILE A 874 -19.06 16.63 -67.87
CA ILE A 874 -19.96 17.60 -68.56
C ILE A 874 -20.80 18.45 -67.56
N ASP A 875 -21.01 19.76 -67.71
CA ASP A 875 -20.86 20.64 -68.89
C ASP A 875 -20.07 21.96 -68.65
N SER A 876 -19.92 22.75 -69.71
CA SER A 876 -19.18 24.00 -69.80
C SER A 876 -20.04 25.14 -70.35
N SER A 877 -19.67 26.40 -70.08
CA SER A 877 -19.39 27.40 -71.14
C SER A 877 -19.28 28.86 -70.66
N SER A 878 -18.22 29.54 -71.14
CA SER A 878 -18.18 31.01 -71.38
C SER A 878 -18.14 31.96 -70.15
N ARG A 879 -17.51 33.15 -70.17
CA ARG A 879 -16.58 33.77 -71.15
C ARG A 879 -15.81 34.95 -70.49
N SER A 880 -14.55 35.20 -70.90
CA SER A 880 -13.83 36.51 -71.05
C SER A 880 -13.95 37.64 -69.99
N THR A 881 -12.96 38.47 -69.60
CA THR A 881 -11.49 38.69 -69.78
C THR A 881 -11.10 39.84 -68.80
N THR A 882 -9.86 40.28 -68.51
CA THR A 882 -8.49 40.23 -69.09
C THR A 882 -7.48 39.71 -68.00
N SER A 883 -6.13 39.67 -68.07
CA SER A 883 -5.04 40.27 -68.88
C SER A 883 -4.64 41.73 -68.53
N GLU A 884 -3.37 42.16 -68.41
CA GLU A 884 -2.01 41.55 -68.39
C GLU A 884 -1.07 42.45 -67.52
N SER A 885 0.07 42.03 -66.92
CA SER A 885 1.39 41.64 -67.49
C SER A 885 2.07 42.76 -68.32
N ARG A 886 3.39 43.04 -68.26
CA ARG A 886 4.58 42.35 -67.70
C ARG A 886 5.82 43.28 -67.61
N ARG A 887 6.83 42.86 -66.84
CA ARG A 887 8.32 43.02 -66.99
C ARG A 887 8.95 44.26 -67.68
N SER A 888 10.11 44.66 -67.15
CA SER A 888 11.30 45.00 -67.96
C SER A 888 12.57 44.38 -67.36
N SER A 889 13.67 44.27 -68.14
CA SER A 889 14.94 43.70 -67.67
C SER A 889 16.14 44.05 -68.57
N LYS A 890 17.25 44.52 -67.95
CA LYS A 890 18.66 44.55 -68.41
C LYS A 890 19.01 44.82 -69.89
N LYS A 891 19.82 45.85 -70.10
CA LYS A 891 21.11 45.93 -70.87
C LYS A 891 21.70 47.34 -70.58
N SER A 892 23.00 47.61 -70.40
CA SER A 892 24.27 47.02 -70.85
C SER A 892 24.72 47.40 -72.27
N THR A 893 25.07 48.68 -72.41
CA THR A 893 26.24 49.21 -73.16
C THR A 893 26.69 50.45 -72.42
#